data_AF-A0A7V4QTE9-F1
#
_entry.id   AF-A0A7V4QTE9-F1
#
_cell.length_a   1.000
_cell.length_b   1.000
_cell.length_c   1.000
_cell.angle_alpha   90.00
_cell.angle_beta   90.00
_cell.angle_gamma   90.00
#
_symmetry.space_group_name_H-M   'P 1'
#
loop_
_entity.id
_entity.type
_entity.pdbx_description
1 polymer ?
#
loop_
_entity_poly.entity_id
_entity_poly.type
_entity_poly.pdbx_seq_one_letter_code
_entity_poly.pdbx_strand_id
1 'polypeptide(L)'
;MLYIIILILFYVLLQTLPPTVYIGDSGELITSSLTLGIGHPPGYPLYLLIGKISSLLPVGDIAFRYNLLSTIFAIFVFIVLFNTCFLFCKILLKNTNDFFLKISCFSVSIIFCLSYIFWSQSGNAKGGIYVLSHLILLLTVYYFFKYLYQKKDKFLILSIYLSGFLPSIHFTTSGATVFLILAAIFFIKNFSYKKNFISIFLFFLSLLTPYLYLFLRVKNFPIVHWHEINATPEIIGFILRKPYSIKTTVPFNFDIGIFKIKNYIGQLIRCYHFFIVFIIWGFFLLFIYNKILFYFFISFFVFNLGGVIFLTGNSFSPFTVYVNTNFYIFIDIILIITASLALYKFLFYIKKEKTAKYSLYLLPVFCFIFQLSINYNTHDHSKKFLAYDHILNIERTLNPGDKLFSEEDFDVFNIMYFKYVKNKFKNIDTYDRNGSFLDTSIFREARKADVKIKFKTGAFSETRLRHMKQKVNEYLQNQAEYSVYKKNPEKTYYSTFTEFSNKEQEMYSVPYGIIYKIQAKKELPKNSHFLMQLYTLRYLDKNFDLYYRDLLARYYVQAARYSAYLKDEFWTKYHISKALEIASISPAILNLVASIYYYELDDKLTAIKYMEDIIKLDPYDFTTLNILVKMCLEVDKKRALNWMWYFYNKSMDNDIKNTVIEYINRLNYELNP
;
A
#
# COMPACT_ATOMS: atom_id res chain seq x y z
N MET A 1 4.16 -21.00 -31.20
CA MET A 1 3.08 -20.06 -30.80
C MET A 1 3.11 -19.71 -29.31
N LEU A 2 2.90 -20.65 -28.36
CA LEU A 2 2.83 -20.32 -26.92
C LEU A 2 4.10 -19.65 -26.36
N TYR A 3 5.29 -20.16 -26.71
CA TYR A 3 6.57 -19.53 -26.34
C TYR A 3 6.74 -18.11 -26.89
N ILE A 4 6.27 -17.87 -28.12
CA ILE A 4 6.31 -16.54 -28.74
C ILE A 4 5.42 -15.58 -27.95
N ILE A 5 4.22 -15.99 -27.56
CA ILE A 5 3.32 -15.15 -26.75
C ILE A 5 3.93 -14.87 -25.36
N ILE A 6 4.63 -15.83 -24.74
CA ILE A 6 5.34 -15.59 -23.47
C ILE A 6 6.44 -14.53 -23.66
N LEU A 7 7.21 -14.60 -24.75
CA LEU A 7 8.23 -13.58 -25.06
C LEU A 7 7.60 -12.21 -25.34
N ILE A 8 6.48 -12.16 -26.07
CA ILE A 8 5.73 -10.92 -26.33
C ILE A 8 5.15 -10.35 -25.02
N LEU A 9 4.60 -11.21 -24.15
CA LEU A 9 4.10 -10.81 -22.83
C LEU A 9 5.22 -10.22 -21.97
N PHE A 10 6.37 -10.88 -21.91
CA PHE A 10 7.54 -10.35 -21.21
C PHE A 10 8.00 -9.03 -21.79
N TYR A 11 8.07 -8.91 -23.11
CA TYR A 11 8.44 -7.67 -23.79
C TYR A 11 7.48 -6.54 -23.46
N VAL A 12 6.16 -6.78 -23.49
CA VAL A 12 5.15 -5.78 -23.12
C VAL A 12 5.34 -5.33 -21.67
N LEU A 13 5.46 -6.25 -20.72
CA LEU A 13 5.64 -5.91 -19.31
C LEU A 13 6.94 -5.12 -19.10
N LEU A 14 8.02 -5.53 -19.77
CA LEU A 14 9.33 -4.87 -19.75
C LEU A 14 9.25 -3.42 -20.25
N GLN A 15 8.54 -3.18 -21.35
CA GLN A 15 8.35 -1.84 -21.91
C GLN A 15 7.56 -0.92 -20.96
N THR A 16 6.67 -1.48 -20.16
CA THR A 16 5.87 -0.70 -19.20
C THR A 16 6.56 -0.42 -17.86
N LEU A 17 7.80 -0.88 -17.66
CA LEU A 17 8.50 -0.69 -16.38
C LEU A 17 8.81 0.79 -16.08
N PRO A 18 8.74 1.23 -14.81
CA PRO A 18 9.34 2.49 -14.41
C PRO A 18 10.87 2.43 -14.57
N PRO A 19 11.48 3.47 -15.16
CA PRO A 19 12.92 3.50 -15.42
C PRO A 19 13.75 3.69 -14.13
N THR A 20 13.13 4.10 -13.04
CA THR A 20 13.78 4.39 -11.76
C THR A 20 12.85 4.10 -10.58
N VAL A 21 13.17 4.64 -9.39
CA VAL A 21 12.41 4.42 -8.16
C VAL A 21 10.96 4.85 -8.36
N TYR A 22 10.04 3.96 -7.99
CA TYR A 22 8.61 4.20 -8.05
C TYR A 22 8.11 4.85 -6.76
N ILE A 23 6.89 5.40 -6.79
CA ILE A 23 6.25 5.99 -5.62
C ILE A 23 5.80 4.91 -4.60
N GLY A 24 5.43 5.34 -3.39
CA GLY A 24 5.11 4.47 -2.26
C GLY A 24 6.36 3.82 -1.67
N ASP A 25 6.23 2.56 -1.27
CA ASP A 25 7.21 1.81 -0.46
C ASP A 25 8.45 1.37 -1.26
N SER A 26 8.55 1.73 -2.54
CA SER A 26 9.58 1.21 -3.44
C SER A 26 10.99 1.66 -3.02
N GLY A 27 11.18 2.94 -2.69
CA GLY A 27 12.49 3.44 -2.25
C GLY A 27 12.99 2.72 -1.00
N GLU A 28 12.08 2.40 -0.08
CA GLU A 28 12.40 1.72 1.16
C GLU A 28 12.72 0.25 0.98
N LEU A 29 11.91 -0.48 0.20
CA LEU A 29 12.15 -1.88 -0.11
C LEU A 29 13.44 -2.09 -0.90
N ILE A 30 13.73 -1.22 -1.88
CA ILE A 30 14.97 -1.28 -2.66
C ILE A 30 16.17 -1.06 -1.74
N THR A 31 16.13 -0.01 -0.91
CA THR A 31 17.26 0.33 -0.03
C THR A 31 17.47 -0.76 1.02
N SER A 32 16.41 -1.17 1.71
CA SER A 32 16.45 -2.25 2.70
C SER A 32 16.98 -3.53 2.09
N SER A 33 16.56 -3.89 0.88
CA SER A 33 17.07 -5.10 0.23
C SER A 33 18.55 -4.97 -0.15
N LEU A 34 18.95 -3.84 -0.74
CA LEU A 34 20.33 -3.62 -1.19
C LEU A 34 21.32 -3.62 -0.01
N THR A 35 20.97 -2.95 1.09
CA THR A 35 21.83 -2.83 2.28
C THR A 35 21.64 -3.99 3.27
N LEU A 36 20.78 -4.97 2.95
CA LEU A 36 20.31 -5.99 3.89
C LEU A 36 19.78 -5.35 5.20
N GLY A 37 19.00 -4.28 5.09
CA GLY A 37 18.30 -3.64 6.19
C GLY A 37 16.95 -4.27 6.52
N ILE A 38 16.26 -3.67 7.48
CA ILE A 38 14.94 -4.10 7.96
C ILE A 38 13.94 -3.04 7.52
N GLY A 39 13.06 -3.42 6.58
CA GLY A 39 11.97 -2.57 6.12
C GLY A 39 10.83 -2.49 7.14
N HIS A 40 9.69 -1.91 6.74
CA HIS A 40 8.51 -1.75 7.58
C HIS A 40 7.83 -3.10 7.89
N PRO A 41 7.06 -3.22 9.00
CA PRO A 41 6.52 -4.51 9.43
C PRO A 41 5.67 -5.20 8.35
N PRO A 42 5.83 -6.52 8.13
CA PRO A 42 6.59 -7.48 8.92
C PRO A 42 8.06 -7.66 8.46
N GLY A 43 8.59 -6.72 7.67
CA GLY A 43 9.98 -6.70 7.20
C GLY A 43 10.24 -7.44 5.88
N TYR A 44 9.24 -8.14 5.33
CA TYR A 44 9.29 -8.77 4.00
C TYR A 44 10.57 -9.61 3.73
N PRO A 45 11.09 -10.40 4.69
CA PRO A 45 12.44 -10.92 4.65
C PRO A 45 12.76 -11.75 3.40
N LEU A 46 11.82 -12.59 2.94
CA LEU A 46 12.05 -13.41 1.75
C LEU A 46 12.19 -12.55 0.48
N TYR A 47 11.35 -11.52 0.34
CA TYR A 47 11.43 -10.59 -0.77
C TYR A 47 12.75 -9.79 -0.73
N LEU A 48 13.17 -9.30 0.44
CA LEU A 48 14.42 -8.55 0.58
C LEU A 48 15.66 -9.39 0.24
N LEU A 49 15.69 -10.66 0.68
CA LEU A 49 16.78 -11.58 0.38
C LEU A 49 16.88 -11.90 -1.11
N ILE A 50 15.76 -12.16 -1.79
CA ILE A 50 15.75 -12.38 -3.24
C ILE A 50 16.10 -11.09 -3.99
N GLY A 51 15.61 -9.95 -3.53
CA GLY A 51 15.93 -8.64 -4.07
C GLY A 51 17.44 -8.34 -4.04
N LYS A 52 18.15 -8.76 -2.98
CA LYS A 52 19.61 -8.59 -2.89
C LYS A 52 20.32 -9.29 -4.03
N ILE A 53 19.85 -10.47 -4.43
CA ILE A 53 20.39 -11.20 -5.59
C ILE A 53 20.11 -10.42 -6.88
N SER A 54 18.90 -9.87 -7.06
CA SER A 54 18.56 -9.06 -8.22
C SER A 54 19.42 -7.78 -8.35
N SER A 55 19.85 -7.21 -7.22
CA SER A 55 20.73 -6.03 -7.24
C SER A 55 22.06 -6.27 -7.97
N LEU A 56 22.50 -7.53 -8.08
CA LEU A 56 23.74 -7.94 -8.75
C LEU A 56 23.63 -7.99 -10.28
N LEU A 57 22.41 -7.89 -10.84
CA LEU A 57 22.21 -7.89 -12.29
C LEU A 57 22.90 -6.66 -12.93
N PRO A 58 23.76 -6.81 -13.94
CA PRO A 58 24.51 -5.70 -14.53
C PRO A 58 23.70 -4.93 -15.58
N VAL A 59 22.44 -4.60 -15.26
CA VAL A 59 21.52 -3.91 -16.19
C VAL A 59 20.88 -2.70 -15.53
N GLY A 60 20.88 -1.58 -16.25
CA GLY A 60 20.19 -0.35 -15.87
C GLY A 60 20.48 0.15 -14.45
N ASP A 61 19.58 1.00 -13.98
CA ASP A 61 19.60 1.55 -12.63
C ASP A 61 19.29 0.49 -11.57
N ILE A 62 19.75 0.69 -10.33
CA ILE A 62 19.43 -0.20 -9.21
C ILE A 62 17.91 -0.32 -9.05
N ALA A 63 17.16 0.79 -9.08
CA ALA A 63 15.70 0.69 -8.98
C ALA A 63 15.07 -0.09 -10.14
N PHE A 64 15.59 0.08 -11.36
CA PHE A 64 15.15 -0.66 -12.53
C PHE A 64 15.33 -2.18 -12.36
N ARG A 65 16.43 -2.65 -11.75
CA ARG A 65 16.66 -4.09 -11.47
C ARG A 65 15.59 -4.69 -10.56
N TYR A 66 15.11 -3.93 -9.58
CA TYR A 66 14.05 -4.36 -8.67
C TYR A 66 12.66 -4.32 -9.34
N ASN A 67 12.41 -3.32 -10.19
CA ASN A 67 11.21 -3.27 -11.02
C ASN A 67 11.17 -4.48 -11.97
N LEU A 68 12.30 -4.79 -12.62
CA LEU A 68 12.47 -5.95 -13.50
C LEU A 68 12.25 -7.27 -12.75
N LEU A 69 12.71 -7.40 -11.51
CA LEU A 69 12.47 -8.58 -10.68
C LEU A 69 10.97 -8.87 -10.52
N SER A 70 10.15 -7.83 -10.31
CA SER A 70 8.69 -7.98 -10.23
C SER A 70 8.11 -8.53 -11.54
N THR A 71 8.58 -8.04 -12.69
CA THR A 71 8.15 -8.54 -14.00
C THR A 71 8.59 -9.97 -14.27
N ILE A 72 9.78 -10.35 -13.81
CA ILE A 72 10.25 -11.74 -13.91
C ILE A 72 9.32 -12.65 -13.09
N PHE A 73 8.95 -12.27 -11.87
CA PHE A 73 7.96 -13.02 -11.09
C PHE A 73 6.60 -13.09 -11.81
N ALA A 74 6.16 -12.03 -12.45
CA ALA A 74 4.89 -12.01 -13.20
C ALA A 74 4.87 -13.03 -14.34
N ILE A 75 5.99 -13.20 -15.06
CA ILE A 75 6.11 -14.25 -16.09
C ILE A 75 6.09 -15.66 -15.49
N PHE A 76 6.75 -15.86 -14.34
CA PHE A 76 6.64 -17.14 -13.65
C PHE A 76 5.22 -17.41 -13.14
N VAL A 77 4.50 -16.39 -12.66
CA VAL A 77 3.09 -16.50 -12.30
C VAL A 77 2.27 -16.94 -13.50
N PHE A 78 2.45 -16.33 -14.66
CA PHE A 78 1.76 -16.73 -15.89
C PHE A 78 1.99 -18.21 -16.22
N ILE A 79 3.25 -18.65 -16.21
CA ILE A 79 3.63 -20.03 -16.55
C ILE A 79 3.03 -21.01 -15.55
N VAL A 80 3.15 -20.74 -14.25
CA VAL A 80 2.64 -21.64 -13.20
C VAL A 80 1.12 -21.66 -13.23
N LEU A 81 0.45 -20.51 -13.39
CA LEU A 81 -1.00 -20.43 -13.49
C LEU A 81 -1.54 -21.26 -14.67
N PHE A 82 -0.92 -21.13 -15.85
CA PHE A 82 -1.29 -21.94 -17.01
C PHE A 82 -1.22 -23.45 -16.70
N ASN A 83 -0.13 -23.89 -16.07
CA ASN A 83 0.06 -25.29 -15.69
C ASN A 83 -0.92 -25.74 -14.59
N THR A 84 -1.24 -24.87 -13.63
CA THR A 84 -2.22 -25.11 -12.56
C THR A 84 -3.61 -25.28 -13.13
N CYS A 85 -4.05 -24.38 -14.01
CA CYS A 85 -5.34 -24.46 -14.71
C CYS A 85 -5.43 -25.75 -15.53
N PHE A 86 -4.39 -26.09 -16.29
CA PHE A 86 -4.35 -27.30 -17.10
C PHE A 86 -4.47 -28.56 -16.25
N LEU A 87 -3.73 -28.62 -15.13
CA LEU A 87 -3.77 -29.76 -14.21
C LEU A 87 -5.12 -29.87 -13.48
N PHE A 88 -5.70 -28.74 -13.06
CA PHE A 88 -7.02 -28.67 -12.46
C PHE A 88 -8.09 -29.25 -13.39
N CYS A 89 -8.13 -28.81 -14.65
CA CYS A 89 -9.06 -29.36 -15.63
C CYS A 89 -8.84 -30.86 -15.88
N LYS A 90 -7.58 -31.32 -15.92
CA LYS A 90 -7.27 -32.76 -16.05
C LYS A 90 -7.82 -33.61 -14.91
N ILE A 91 -7.75 -33.10 -13.67
CA ILE A 91 -8.30 -33.79 -12.48
C ILE A 91 -9.81 -33.96 -12.62
N LEU A 92 -10.53 -32.91 -13.04
CA LEU A 92 -12.00 -32.93 -13.12
C LEU A 92 -12.53 -33.67 -14.35
N LEU A 93 -11.84 -33.56 -15.48
CA LEU A 93 -12.29 -34.08 -16.77
C LEU A 93 -11.67 -35.44 -17.12
N LYS A 94 -11.22 -36.20 -16.12
CA LYS A 94 -10.66 -37.56 -16.28
C LYS A 94 -9.53 -37.63 -17.34
N ASN A 95 -8.52 -36.78 -17.18
CA ASN A 95 -7.28 -36.79 -17.94
C ASN A 95 -7.37 -36.43 -19.44
N THR A 96 -8.33 -35.60 -19.82
CA THR A 96 -8.38 -35.01 -21.17
C THR A 96 -7.08 -34.24 -21.50
N ASN A 97 -6.59 -34.41 -22.73
CA ASN A 97 -5.40 -33.72 -23.23
C ASN A 97 -5.69 -33.14 -24.62
N ASP A 98 -6.72 -32.30 -24.68
CA ASP A 98 -7.13 -31.62 -25.91
C ASP A 98 -6.34 -30.32 -26.10
N PHE A 99 -6.04 -29.95 -27.34
CA PHE A 99 -5.43 -28.67 -27.68
C PHE A 99 -6.31 -27.48 -27.25
N PHE A 100 -7.64 -27.60 -27.34
CA PHE A 100 -8.57 -26.56 -26.87
C PHE A 100 -8.53 -26.35 -25.36
N LEU A 101 -8.15 -27.39 -24.58
CA LEU A 101 -7.91 -27.22 -23.15
C LEU A 101 -6.71 -26.31 -22.90
N LYS A 102 -5.61 -26.51 -23.65
CA LYS A 102 -4.43 -25.63 -23.58
C LYS A 102 -4.79 -24.19 -23.97
N ILE A 103 -5.57 -24.01 -25.05
CA ILE A 103 -6.06 -22.67 -25.45
C ILE A 103 -6.84 -22.01 -24.31
N SER A 104 -7.78 -22.72 -23.68
CA SER A 104 -8.57 -22.19 -22.57
C SER A 104 -7.70 -21.74 -21.41
N CYS A 105 -6.83 -22.64 -20.90
CA CYS A 105 -5.97 -22.34 -19.75
C CYS A 105 -5.00 -21.19 -20.06
N PHE A 106 -4.48 -21.12 -21.28
CA PHE A 106 -3.56 -20.07 -21.69
C PHE A 106 -4.28 -18.71 -21.81
N SER A 107 -5.48 -18.69 -22.40
CA SER A 107 -6.30 -17.47 -22.54
C SER A 107 -6.66 -16.88 -21.17
N VAL A 108 -7.11 -17.73 -20.23
CA VAL A 108 -7.43 -17.32 -18.86
C VAL A 108 -6.20 -16.81 -18.11
N SER A 109 -5.03 -17.41 -18.34
CA SER A 109 -3.77 -16.94 -17.74
C SER A 109 -3.35 -15.57 -18.29
N ILE A 110 -3.55 -15.30 -19.58
CA ILE A 110 -3.29 -13.99 -20.19
C ILE A 110 -4.19 -12.92 -19.56
N ILE A 111 -5.49 -13.23 -19.44
CA ILE A 111 -6.47 -12.33 -18.84
C ILE A 111 -6.09 -11.95 -17.42
N PHE A 112 -5.63 -12.91 -16.62
CA PHE A 112 -5.18 -12.65 -15.27
C PHE A 112 -3.91 -11.79 -15.24
N CYS A 113 -2.87 -12.17 -15.99
CA CYS A 113 -1.59 -11.47 -15.95
C CYS A 113 -1.62 -10.05 -16.54
N LEU A 114 -2.54 -9.79 -17.47
CA LEU A 114 -2.78 -8.44 -18.01
C LEU A 114 -4.02 -7.77 -17.40
N SER A 115 -4.57 -8.31 -16.31
CA SER A 115 -5.64 -7.66 -15.57
C SER A 115 -5.15 -6.38 -14.90
N TYR A 116 -6.07 -5.44 -14.70
CA TYR A 116 -5.77 -4.10 -14.18
C TYR A 116 -4.86 -4.14 -12.94
N ILE A 117 -5.22 -4.91 -11.91
CA ILE A 117 -4.44 -4.90 -10.66
C ILE A 117 -3.18 -5.74 -10.77
N PHE A 118 -3.21 -6.91 -11.40
CA PHE A 118 -2.02 -7.74 -11.51
C PHE A 118 -0.89 -7.00 -12.23
N TRP A 119 -1.24 -6.34 -13.34
CA TRP A 119 -0.26 -5.56 -14.12
C TRP A 119 0.29 -4.40 -13.31
N SER A 120 -0.57 -3.65 -12.58
CA SER A 120 -0.12 -2.54 -11.72
C SER A 120 0.96 -2.93 -10.71
N GLN A 121 0.97 -4.19 -10.24
CA GLN A 121 1.97 -4.71 -9.30
C GLN A 121 3.16 -5.41 -9.99
N SER A 122 3.00 -5.82 -11.25
CA SER A 122 4.02 -6.55 -12.02
C SER A 122 5.20 -5.69 -12.47
N GLY A 123 5.09 -4.37 -12.37
CA GLY A 123 6.09 -3.45 -12.92
C GLY A 123 6.96 -2.71 -11.90
N ASN A 124 6.73 -2.81 -10.60
CA ASN A 124 7.49 -2.01 -9.62
C ASN A 124 7.94 -2.81 -8.40
N ALA A 125 8.96 -2.30 -7.70
CA ALA A 125 9.57 -2.96 -6.55
C ALA A 125 8.55 -3.29 -5.44
N LYS A 126 7.71 -2.32 -5.03
CA LYS A 126 6.61 -2.56 -4.06
C LYS A 126 5.69 -3.69 -4.51
N GLY A 127 5.26 -3.65 -5.77
CA GLY A 127 4.42 -4.66 -6.39
C GLY A 127 5.04 -6.07 -6.38
N GLY A 128 6.37 -6.15 -6.43
CA GLY A 128 7.12 -7.40 -6.39
C GLY A 128 6.86 -8.27 -5.16
N ILE A 129 6.48 -7.68 -4.02
CA ILE A 129 6.05 -8.44 -2.83
C ILE A 129 4.78 -9.22 -3.15
N TYR A 130 3.77 -8.55 -3.71
CA TYR A 130 2.50 -9.17 -4.04
C TYR A 130 2.70 -10.21 -5.15
N VAL A 131 3.46 -9.90 -6.20
CA VAL A 131 3.66 -10.85 -7.32
C VAL A 131 4.43 -12.09 -6.86
N LEU A 132 5.44 -11.95 -5.99
CA LEU A 132 6.12 -13.08 -5.36
C LEU A 132 5.18 -13.93 -4.51
N SER A 133 4.32 -13.29 -3.70
CA SER A 133 3.27 -13.97 -2.94
C SER A 133 2.36 -14.81 -3.85
N HIS A 134 1.96 -14.29 -5.02
CA HIS A 134 1.14 -15.04 -5.98
C HIS A 134 1.90 -16.22 -6.57
N LEU A 135 3.19 -16.04 -6.90
CA LEU A 135 4.02 -17.11 -7.44
C LEU A 135 4.12 -18.29 -6.47
N ILE A 136 4.45 -18.02 -5.20
CA ILE A 136 4.59 -19.06 -4.18
C ILE A 136 3.24 -19.70 -3.87
N LEU A 137 2.15 -18.94 -3.82
CA LEU A 137 0.80 -19.48 -3.63
C LEU A 137 0.40 -20.40 -4.79
N LEU A 138 0.62 -19.98 -6.05
CA LEU A 138 0.32 -20.78 -7.22
C LEU A 138 1.18 -22.03 -7.31
N LEU A 139 2.47 -21.97 -6.96
CA LEU A 139 3.33 -23.16 -6.88
C LEU A 139 2.81 -24.13 -5.83
N THR A 140 2.36 -23.60 -4.68
CA THR A 140 1.76 -24.41 -3.62
C THR A 140 0.50 -25.12 -4.12
N VAL A 141 -0.44 -24.39 -4.72
CA VAL A 141 -1.67 -24.96 -5.31
C VAL A 141 -1.36 -25.94 -6.43
N TYR A 142 -0.39 -25.63 -7.30
CA TYR A 142 0.05 -26.52 -8.37
C TYR A 142 0.53 -27.88 -7.84
N TYR A 143 1.41 -27.87 -6.84
CA TYR A 143 1.93 -29.10 -6.26
C TYR A 143 0.87 -29.86 -5.46
N PHE A 144 -0.06 -29.15 -4.81
CA PHE A 144 -1.23 -29.78 -4.21
C PHE A 144 -2.10 -30.50 -5.26
N PHE A 145 -2.40 -29.87 -6.39
CA PHE A 145 -3.12 -30.53 -7.50
C PHE A 145 -2.30 -31.68 -8.11
N LYS A 146 -0.97 -31.56 -8.15
CA LYS A 146 -0.10 -32.64 -8.62
C LYS A 146 -0.12 -33.85 -7.70
N TYR A 147 -0.24 -33.62 -6.39
CA TYR A 147 -0.55 -34.67 -5.43
C TYR A 147 -1.93 -35.28 -5.67
N LEU A 148 -2.98 -34.47 -5.84
CA LEU A 148 -4.33 -35.00 -6.11
C LEU A 148 -4.38 -35.86 -7.38
N TYR A 149 -3.63 -35.48 -8.41
CA TYR A 149 -3.57 -36.18 -9.69
C TYR A 149 -2.69 -37.45 -9.66
N GLN A 150 -1.47 -37.38 -9.10
CA GLN A 150 -0.52 -38.51 -9.14
C GLN A 150 -0.51 -39.37 -7.87
N LYS A 151 -1.12 -38.90 -6.77
CA LYS A 151 -1.09 -39.52 -5.44
C LYS A 151 0.31 -39.84 -4.91
N LYS A 152 1.31 -39.02 -5.29
CA LYS A 152 2.70 -39.13 -4.82
C LYS A 152 2.95 -38.13 -3.70
N ASP A 153 3.27 -38.63 -2.50
CA ASP A 153 3.44 -37.83 -1.28
C ASP A 153 4.45 -36.69 -1.41
N LYS A 154 5.51 -36.85 -2.22
CA LYS A 154 6.52 -35.80 -2.43
C LYS A 154 5.94 -34.47 -2.89
N PHE A 155 4.85 -34.47 -3.66
CA PHE A 155 4.22 -33.24 -4.12
C PHE A 155 3.43 -32.56 -3.01
N LEU A 156 2.84 -33.33 -2.11
CA LEU A 156 2.17 -32.77 -0.95
C LEU A 156 3.17 -32.20 0.05
N ILE A 157 4.27 -32.92 0.31
CA ILE A 157 5.37 -32.43 1.15
C ILE A 157 5.93 -31.12 0.58
N LEU A 158 6.12 -31.06 -0.75
CA LEU A 158 6.59 -29.84 -1.40
C LEU A 158 5.56 -28.70 -1.33
N SER A 159 4.26 -28.99 -1.45
CA SER A 159 3.19 -28.02 -1.23
C SER A 159 3.23 -27.47 0.20
N ILE A 160 3.41 -28.32 1.20
CA ILE A 160 3.49 -27.92 2.62
C ILE A 160 4.76 -27.10 2.88
N TYR A 161 5.90 -27.48 2.29
CA TYR A 161 7.12 -26.69 2.37
C TYR A 161 6.92 -25.29 1.78
N LEU A 162 6.32 -25.17 0.59
CA LEU A 162 6.10 -23.87 -0.06
C LEU A 162 5.11 -22.99 0.71
N SER A 163 4.08 -23.57 1.32
CA SER A 163 3.09 -22.79 2.09
C SER A 163 3.71 -22.09 3.29
N GLY A 164 4.75 -22.64 3.91
CA GLY A 164 5.46 -22.01 5.02
C GLY A 164 6.12 -20.68 4.66
N PHE A 165 6.48 -20.43 3.40
CA PHE A 165 7.05 -19.15 2.98
C PHE A 165 6.03 -18.01 2.91
N LEU A 166 4.74 -18.30 2.69
CA LEU A 166 3.71 -17.29 2.43
C LEU A 166 3.65 -16.20 3.52
N PRO A 167 3.59 -16.52 4.83
CA PRO A 167 3.54 -15.49 5.87
C PRO A 167 4.77 -14.58 5.88
N SER A 168 5.93 -15.08 5.47
CA SER A 168 7.20 -14.32 5.42
C SER A 168 7.31 -13.38 4.21
N ILE A 169 6.48 -13.59 3.18
CA ILE A 169 6.42 -12.71 2.02
C ILE A 169 5.42 -11.60 2.29
N HIS A 170 4.18 -11.93 2.65
CA HIS A 170 3.16 -10.92 2.94
C HIS A 170 2.10 -11.46 3.89
N PHE A 171 1.74 -10.65 4.90
CA PHE A 171 0.84 -11.07 5.98
C PHE A 171 -0.54 -11.54 5.48
N THR A 172 -1.11 -10.91 4.45
CA THR A 172 -2.42 -11.31 3.88
C THR A 172 -2.43 -12.73 3.31
N THR A 173 -1.29 -13.30 2.94
CA THR A 173 -1.20 -14.69 2.45
C THR A 173 -1.09 -15.73 3.58
N SER A 174 -1.03 -15.29 4.83
CA SER A 174 -1.09 -16.19 6.00
C SER A 174 -2.43 -16.94 6.06
N GLY A 175 -3.54 -16.30 5.66
CA GLY A 175 -4.85 -16.96 5.57
C GLY A 175 -4.86 -18.12 4.58
N ALA A 176 -4.22 -17.94 3.41
CA ALA A 176 -4.07 -18.99 2.42
C ALA A 176 -3.23 -20.17 2.97
N THR A 177 -2.21 -19.89 3.78
CA THR A 177 -1.38 -20.91 4.45
C THR A 177 -2.23 -21.81 5.35
N VAL A 178 -3.06 -21.20 6.22
CA VAL A 178 -3.97 -21.93 7.11
C VAL A 178 -4.91 -22.82 6.30
N PHE A 179 -5.51 -22.28 5.23
CA PHE A 179 -6.41 -23.05 4.37
C PHE A 179 -5.73 -24.23 3.69
N LEU A 180 -4.50 -24.07 3.23
CA LEU A 180 -3.74 -25.13 2.57
C LEU A 180 -3.32 -26.23 3.55
N ILE A 181 -3.02 -25.88 4.81
CA ILE A 181 -2.79 -26.86 5.88
C ILE A 181 -4.06 -27.65 6.16
N LEU A 182 -5.21 -26.98 6.28
CA LEU A 182 -6.51 -27.64 6.46
C LEU A 182 -6.85 -28.56 5.28
N ALA A 183 -6.56 -28.12 4.05
CA ALA A 183 -6.70 -28.93 2.85
C ALA A 183 -5.82 -30.18 2.93
N ALA A 184 -4.55 -30.01 3.31
CA ALA A 184 -3.64 -31.14 3.49
C ALA A 184 -4.22 -32.12 4.52
N ILE A 185 -4.64 -31.67 5.70
CA ILE A 185 -5.22 -32.54 6.73
C ILE A 185 -6.47 -33.27 6.23
N PHE A 186 -7.37 -32.58 5.53
CA PHE A 186 -8.63 -33.16 5.05
C PHE A 186 -8.42 -34.19 3.91
N PHE A 187 -7.47 -33.92 3.01
CA PHE A 187 -7.20 -34.78 1.85
C PHE A 187 -6.12 -35.85 2.12
N ILE A 188 -5.36 -35.75 3.22
CA ILE A 188 -4.45 -36.80 3.70
C ILE A 188 -5.27 -37.85 4.45
N LYS A 189 -5.53 -38.97 3.78
CA LYS A 189 -5.83 -40.23 4.47
C LYS A 189 -4.58 -41.09 4.35
N ASN A 190 -3.90 -41.37 5.46
CA ASN A 190 -2.81 -42.36 5.60
C ASN A 190 -1.35 -41.88 5.38
N PHE A 191 -0.93 -40.76 5.98
CA PHE A 191 0.51 -40.52 6.14
C PHE A 191 1.09 -41.35 7.31
N SER A 192 2.29 -41.90 7.11
CA SER A 192 3.06 -42.48 8.22
C SER A 192 3.57 -41.37 9.14
N TYR A 193 3.79 -41.69 10.43
CA TYR A 193 4.31 -40.73 11.41
C TYR A 193 5.59 -40.04 10.93
N LYS A 194 6.49 -40.76 10.24
CA LYS A 194 7.72 -40.20 9.65
C LYS A 194 7.43 -39.12 8.61
N LYS A 195 6.46 -39.35 7.71
CA LYS A 195 6.09 -38.40 6.66
C LYS A 195 5.40 -37.16 7.23
N ASN A 196 4.57 -37.34 8.27
CA ASN A 196 3.99 -36.23 9.01
C ASN A 196 5.08 -35.36 9.64
N PHE A 197 6.02 -35.99 10.35
CA PHE A 197 7.15 -35.28 10.96
C PHE A 197 7.98 -34.50 9.92
N ILE A 198 8.34 -35.13 8.80
CA ILE A 198 9.08 -34.46 7.72
C ILE A 198 8.29 -33.25 7.16
N SER A 199 6.99 -33.41 6.95
CA SER A 199 6.14 -32.33 6.42
C SER A 199 6.07 -31.14 7.38
N ILE A 200 5.88 -31.42 8.67
CA ILE A 200 5.84 -30.41 9.73
C ILE A 200 7.20 -29.71 9.85
N PHE A 201 8.28 -30.49 9.89
CA PHE A 201 9.64 -29.96 9.95
C PHE A 201 9.94 -29.04 8.77
N LEU A 202 9.63 -29.46 7.54
CA LEU A 202 9.84 -28.66 6.34
C LEU A 202 8.98 -27.39 6.32
N PHE A 203 7.73 -27.46 6.78
CA PHE A 203 6.88 -26.28 6.94
C PHE A 203 7.50 -25.24 7.90
N PHE A 204 7.93 -25.68 9.08
CA PHE A 204 8.57 -24.76 10.04
C PHE A 204 9.93 -24.28 9.54
N LEU A 205 10.66 -25.10 8.79
CA LEU A 205 11.92 -24.69 8.16
C LEU A 205 11.68 -23.54 7.17
N SER A 206 10.73 -23.66 6.24
CA SER A 206 10.43 -22.58 5.29
C SER A 206 9.78 -21.35 5.94
N LEU A 207 9.01 -21.53 7.02
CA LEU A 207 8.44 -20.42 7.77
C LEU A 207 9.50 -19.63 8.55
N LEU A 208 10.37 -20.32 9.28
CA LEU A 208 11.30 -19.68 10.22
C LEU A 208 12.56 -19.17 9.52
N THR A 209 13.05 -19.84 8.47
CA THR A 209 14.33 -19.47 7.84
C THR A 209 14.36 -18.05 7.29
N PRO A 210 13.32 -17.51 6.60
CA PRO A 210 13.33 -16.11 6.22
C PRO A 210 13.29 -15.19 7.44
N TYR A 211 12.54 -15.52 8.49
CA TYR A 211 12.46 -14.67 9.68
C TYR A 211 13.75 -14.62 10.50
N LEU A 212 14.60 -15.65 10.44
CA LEU A 212 15.94 -15.62 11.04
C LEU A 212 16.76 -14.41 10.57
N TYR A 213 16.54 -13.95 9.33
CA TYR A 213 17.13 -12.72 8.82
C TYR A 213 16.92 -11.53 9.76
N LEU A 214 15.70 -11.33 10.27
CA LEU A 214 15.38 -10.20 11.15
C LEU A 214 16.19 -10.29 12.45
N PHE A 215 16.25 -11.47 13.08
CA PHE A 215 17.04 -11.70 14.30
C PHE A 215 18.54 -11.47 14.10
N LEU A 216 19.07 -11.88 12.96
CA LEU A 216 20.49 -11.69 12.63
C LEU A 216 20.82 -10.24 12.30
N ARG A 217 19.93 -9.53 11.61
CA ARG A 217 20.18 -8.15 11.19
C ARG A 217 20.03 -7.16 12.33
N VAL A 218 19.05 -7.32 13.22
CA VAL A 218 18.91 -6.48 14.43
C VAL A 218 20.21 -6.43 15.24
N LYS A 219 20.87 -7.58 15.44
CA LYS A 219 22.14 -7.67 16.20
C LYS A 219 23.32 -6.94 15.54
N ASN A 220 23.26 -6.71 14.23
CA ASN A 220 24.34 -6.17 13.42
C ASN A 220 24.12 -4.70 13.01
N PHE A 221 23.15 -4.00 13.61
CA PHE A 221 22.85 -2.57 13.39
C PHE A 221 22.86 -2.16 11.90
N PRO A 222 21.87 -2.60 11.11
CA PRO A 222 21.83 -2.33 9.68
C PRO A 222 21.59 -0.84 9.43
N ILE A 223 22.08 -0.34 8.28
CA ILE A 223 21.91 1.07 7.85
C ILE A 223 20.44 1.47 7.85
N VAL A 224 19.59 0.59 7.29
CA VAL A 224 18.14 0.75 7.33
C VAL A 224 17.60 -0.17 8.42
N HIS A 225 16.98 0.41 9.44
CA HIS A 225 16.49 -0.30 10.61
C HIS A 225 15.17 0.28 11.08
N TRP A 226 14.07 -0.45 10.86
CA TRP A 226 12.78 -0.06 11.42
C TRP A 226 12.84 0.04 12.94
N HIS A 227 12.30 1.13 13.43
CA HIS A 227 12.30 1.56 14.82
C HIS A 227 12.15 0.47 15.89
N GLU A 228 12.92 0.60 16.98
CA GLU A 228 12.72 -0.05 18.28
C GLU A 228 12.76 -1.58 18.34
N ILE A 229 13.22 -2.22 17.27
CA ILE A 229 13.47 -3.65 17.27
C ILE A 229 14.84 -3.94 17.89
N ASN A 230 14.91 -3.98 19.23
CA ASN A 230 16.20 -4.17 19.93
C ASN A 230 16.35 -5.55 20.59
N ALA A 231 15.25 -6.25 20.87
CA ALA A 231 15.28 -7.58 21.46
C ALA A 231 14.21 -8.51 20.85
N THR A 232 14.24 -9.77 21.27
CA THR A 232 13.38 -10.85 20.76
C THR A 232 11.87 -10.52 20.86
N PRO A 233 11.33 -9.98 21.97
CA PRO A 233 9.90 -9.66 22.06
C PRO A 233 9.44 -8.61 21.04
N GLU A 234 10.28 -7.61 20.77
CA GLU A 234 10.02 -6.56 19.79
C GLU A 234 10.08 -7.11 18.37
N ILE A 235 11.04 -8.01 18.07
CA ILE A 235 11.10 -8.71 16.77
C ILE A 235 9.83 -9.52 16.53
N ILE A 236 9.38 -10.28 17.53
CA ILE A 236 8.14 -11.07 17.42
C ILE A 236 6.93 -10.14 17.25
N GLY A 237 6.86 -9.05 18.02
CA GLY A 237 5.82 -8.05 17.88
C GLY A 237 5.79 -7.40 16.49
N PHE A 238 6.97 -7.15 15.92
CA PHE A 238 7.16 -6.61 14.58
C PHE A 238 6.69 -7.59 13.50
N ILE A 239 7.06 -8.87 13.59
CA ILE A 239 6.58 -9.93 12.69
C ILE A 239 5.04 -10.03 12.74
N LEU A 240 4.47 -9.93 13.95
CA LEU A 240 3.02 -9.96 14.18
C LEU A 240 2.32 -8.63 13.87
N ARG A 241 3.04 -7.63 13.33
CA ARG A 241 2.51 -6.31 12.96
C ARG A 241 1.84 -5.57 14.13
N LYS A 242 2.31 -5.76 15.37
CA LYS A 242 1.85 -5.00 16.55
C LYS A 242 1.92 -3.46 16.38
N PRO A 243 2.91 -2.86 15.69
CA PRO A 243 2.89 -1.42 15.44
C PRO A 243 1.65 -0.93 14.68
N TYR A 244 1.05 -1.79 13.85
CA TYR A 244 -0.19 -1.51 13.12
C TYR A 244 -1.45 -1.94 13.88
N SER A 245 -1.32 -2.64 15.01
CA SER A 245 -2.46 -3.11 15.81
C SER A 245 -3.01 -2.02 16.74
N ILE A 246 -2.82 -0.73 16.40
CA ILE A 246 -3.57 0.34 17.03
C ILE A 246 -5.04 -0.06 16.84
N LYS A 247 -5.72 -0.40 17.95
CA LYS A 247 -7.16 -0.64 17.93
C LYS A 247 -7.75 0.56 17.24
N THR A 248 -8.20 0.39 16.00
CA THR A 248 -8.91 1.44 15.29
C THR A 248 -10.03 1.87 16.21
N THR A 249 -10.04 3.13 16.62
CA THR A 249 -11.14 3.72 17.40
C THR A 249 -12.48 3.55 16.67
N VAL A 250 -12.41 3.25 15.36
CA VAL A 250 -13.49 2.77 14.51
C VAL A 250 -13.58 1.24 14.59
N PRO A 251 -14.61 0.66 15.25
CA PRO A 251 -14.88 -0.77 15.15
C PRO A 251 -15.46 -1.12 13.78
N PHE A 252 -15.40 -2.41 13.44
CA PHE A 252 -16.00 -2.90 12.21
C PHE A 252 -17.52 -2.64 12.21
N ASN A 253 -18.01 -1.97 11.18
CA ASN A 253 -19.44 -1.76 10.93
C ASN A 253 -19.87 -2.53 9.67
N PHE A 254 -21.11 -2.99 9.65
CA PHE A 254 -21.72 -3.68 8.51
C PHE A 254 -21.69 -2.83 7.23
N ASP A 255 -21.87 -1.50 7.34
CA ASP A 255 -21.78 -0.57 6.20
C ASP A 255 -20.41 -0.61 5.51
N ILE A 256 -19.34 -0.68 6.30
CA ILE A 256 -17.96 -0.80 5.80
C ILE A 256 -17.78 -2.15 5.11
N GLY A 257 -18.32 -3.22 5.71
CA GLY A 257 -18.34 -4.55 5.11
C GLY A 257 -18.98 -4.54 3.72
N ILE A 258 -20.20 -3.98 3.61
CA ILE A 258 -20.90 -3.84 2.32
C ILE A 258 -20.10 -2.98 1.35
N PHE A 259 -19.56 -1.84 1.78
CA PHE A 259 -18.76 -0.94 0.95
C PHE A 259 -17.55 -1.66 0.37
N LYS A 260 -16.80 -2.41 1.19
CA LYS A 260 -15.64 -3.17 0.74
C LYS A 260 -16.02 -4.33 -0.18
N ILE A 261 -17.13 -5.01 0.06
CA ILE A 261 -17.65 -6.03 -0.86
C ILE A 261 -18.01 -5.42 -2.20
N LYS A 262 -18.69 -4.26 -2.23
CA LYS A 262 -19.01 -3.53 -3.47
C LYS A 262 -17.74 -3.13 -4.23
N ASN A 263 -16.74 -2.60 -3.54
CA ASN A 263 -15.45 -2.25 -4.14
C ASN A 263 -14.73 -3.48 -4.71
N TYR A 264 -14.74 -4.60 -3.99
CA TYR A 264 -14.18 -5.86 -4.48
C TYR A 264 -14.92 -6.39 -5.73
N ILE A 265 -16.26 -6.29 -5.77
CA ILE A 265 -17.03 -6.67 -6.96
C ILE A 265 -16.69 -5.73 -8.14
N GLY A 266 -16.63 -4.42 -7.91
CA GLY A 266 -16.22 -3.44 -8.91
C GLY A 266 -14.80 -3.73 -9.44
N GLN A 267 -13.91 -4.13 -8.54
CA GLN A 267 -12.56 -4.59 -8.86
C GLN A 267 -12.57 -5.83 -9.76
N LEU A 268 -13.35 -6.87 -9.43
CA LEU A 268 -13.48 -8.07 -10.26
C LEU A 268 -13.99 -7.72 -11.67
N ILE A 269 -14.98 -6.84 -11.77
CA ILE A 269 -15.51 -6.38 -13.06
C ILE A 269 -14.43 -5.61 -13.83
N ARG A 270 -13.66 -4.73 -13.16
CA ARG A 270 -12.57 -3.98 -13.80
C ARG A 270 -11.42 -4.87 -14.27
N CYS A 271 -11.08 -5.92 -13.53
CA CYS A 271 -10.01 -6.84 -13.89
C CYS A 271 -10.41 -7.78 -15.03
N TYR A 272 -11.63 -8.32 -14.98
CA TYR A 272 -12.02 -9.45 -15.83
C TYR A 272 -13.09 -9.11 -16.88
N HIS A 273 -13.75 -7.95 -16.79
CA HIS A 273 -14.77 -7.51 -17.75
C HIS A 273 -15.82 -8.62 -18.00
N PHE A 274 -16.16 -8.90 -19.26
CA PHE A 274 -17.10 -9.96 -19.61
C PHE A 274 -16.60 -11.38 -19.26
N PHE A 275 -15.30 -11.58 -18.98
CA PHE A 275 -14.80 -12.90 -18.56
C PHE A 275 -15.32 -13.34 -17.19
N ILE A 276 -15.93 -12.45 -16.41
CA ILE A 276 -16.60 -12.82 -15.14
C ILE A 276 -17.70 -13.88 -15.33
N VAL A 277 -18.32 -13.95 -16.52
CA VAL A 277 -19.31 -14.99 -16.84
C VAL A 277 -18.69 -16.39 -16.77
N PHE A 278 -17.44 -16.54 -17.20
CA PHE A 278 -16.73 -17.81 -17.09
C PHE A 278 -16.33 -18.15 -15.65
N ILE A 279 -16.12 -17.17 -14.78
CA ILE A 279 -15.89 -17.39 -13.35
C ILE A 279 -17.14 -18.01 -12.72
N ILE A 280 -18.31 -17.37 -12.91
CA ILE A 280 -19.59 -17.84 -12.35
C ILE A 280 -19.93 -19.23 -12.88
N TRP A 281 -19.83 -19.42 -14.21
CA TRP A 281 -20.08 -20.73 -14.82
C TRP A 281 -19.05 -21.78 -14.38
N GLY A 282 -17.80 -21.37 -14.14
CA GLY A 282 -16.73 -22.23 -13.65
C GLY A 282 -17.04 -22.84 -12.29
N PHE A 283 -17.57 -22.04 -11.36
CA PHE A 283 -18.04 -22.54 -10.05
C PHE A 283 -19.23 -23.49 -10.17
N PHE A 284 -20.18 -23.17 -11.05
CA PHE A 284 -21.31 -24.05 -11.31
C PHE A 284 -20.85 -25.42 -11.86
N LEU A 285 -19.93 -25.42 -12.81
CA LEU A 285 -19.35 -26.66 -13.34
C LEU A 285 -18.53 -27.40 -12.26
N LEU A 286 -17.79 -26.69 -11.42
CA LEU A 286 -17.06 -27.30 -10.31
C LEU A 286 -18.00 -28.02 -9.34
N PHE A 287 -19.16 -27.42 -9.01
CA PHE A 287 -20.19 -28.06 -8.19
C PHE A 287 -20.71 -29.36 -8.82
N ILE A 288 -20.92 -29.37 -10.14
CA ILE A 288 -21.38 -30.55 -10.88
C ILE A 288 -20.29 -31.64 -10.90
N TYR A 289 -19.04 -31.28 -11.20
CA TYR A 289 -17.97 -32.27 -11.38
C TYR A 289 -17.38 -32.77 -10.06
N ASN A 290 -17.28 -31.93 -9.03
CA ASN A 290 -16.67 -32.28 -7.76
C ASN A 290 -17.14 -31.35 -6.61
N LYS A 291 -18.20 -31.79 -5.91
CA LYS A 291 -18.78 -31.05 -4.77
C LYS A 291 -17.78 -30.77 -3.64
N ILE A 292 -16.87 -31.70 -3.36
CA ILE A 292 -15.86 -31.53 -2.29
C ILE A 292 -14.93 -30.37 -2.66
N LEU A 293 -14.44 -30.34 -3.89
CA LEU A 293 -13.55 -29.29 -4.37
C LEU A 293 -14.28 -27.94 -4.49
N PHE A 294 -15.56 -27.96 -4.85
CA PHE A 294 -16.43 -26.77 -4.82
C PHE A 294 -16.51 -26.16 -3.43
N TYR A 295 -16.88 -26.95 -2.41
CA TYR A 295 -17.00 -26.47 -1.04
C TYR A 295 -15.64 -25.98 -0.51
N PHE A 296 -14.55 -26.66 -0.87
CA PHE A 296 -13.21 -26.18 -0.54
C PHE A 296 -12.90 -24.80 -1.16
N PHE A 297 -13.20 -24.59 -2.45
CA PHE A 297 -12.92 -23.33 -3.13
C PHE A 297 -13.77 -22.17 -2.59
N ILE A 298 -15.07 -22.40 -2.36
CA ILE A 298 -15.93 -21.35 -1.82
C ILE A 298 -15.58 -21.02 -0.36
N SER A 299 -15.20 -22.00 0.45
CA SER A 299 -14.70 -21.73 1.81
C SER A 299 -13.40 -20.96 1.79
N PHE A 300 -12.46 -21.29 0.90
CA PHE A 300 -11.23 -20.51 0.70
C PHE A 300 -11.56 -19.06 0.32
N PHE A 301 -12.48 -18.87 -0.63
CA PHE A 301 -12.93 -17.57 -1.08
C PHE A 301 -13.49 -16.72 0.08
N VAL A 302 -14.50 -17.25 0.78
CA VAL A 302 -15.22 -16.55 1.85
C VAL A 302 -14.29 -16.20 3.01
N PHE A 303 -13.46 -17.14 3.45
CA PHE A 303 -12.55 -16.89 4.56
C PHE A 303 -11.49 -15.84 4.22
N ASN A 304 -10.83 -15.96 3.06
CA ASN A 304 -9.77 -15.01 2.72
C ASN A 304 -10.34 -13.62 2.40
N LEU A 305 -11.51 -13.54 1.76
CA LEU A 305 -12.18 -12.26 1.54
C LEU A 305 -12.59 -11.60 2.86
N GLY A 306 -13.21 -12.36 3.77
CA GLY A 306 -13.55 -11.88 5.11
C GLY A 306 -12.31 -11.43 5.89
N GLY A 307 -11.23 -12.21 5.83
CA GLY A 307 -9.95 -11.88 6.44
C GLY A 307 -9.33 -10.59 5.88
N VAL A 308 -9.30 -10.40 4.56
CA VAL A 308 -8.81 -9.16 3.96
C VAL A 308 -9.69 -7.97 4.34
N ILE A 309 -11.03 -8.11 4.28
CA ILE A 309 -11.96 -7.04 4.68
C ILE A 309 -11.70 -6.59 6.12
N PHE A 310 -11.48 -7.55 7.02
CA PHE A 310 -11.18 -7.29 8.43
C PHE A 310 -9.80 -6.62 8.63
N LEU A 311 -8.76 -7.13 7.95
CA LEU A 311 -7.38 -6.66 8.13
C LEU A 311 -7.12 -5.28 7.50
N THR A 312 -7.93 -4.86 6.53
CA THR A 312 -7.75 -3.61 5.78
C THR A 312 -8.41 -2.39 6.45
N GLY A 313 -8.68 -2.47 7.76
CA GLY A 313 -9.18 -1.35 8.56
C GLY A 313 -10.64 -0.94 8.26
N ASN A 314 -11.02 0.27 8.69
CA ASN A 314 -12.42 0.73 8.72
C ASN A 314 -12.62 2.11 8.06
N SER A 315 -11.92 2.36 6.96
CA SER A 315 -11.90 3.65 6.25
C SER A 315 -12.69 3.60 4.94
N PHE A 316 -13.45 4.65 4.66
CA PHE A 316 -14.14 4.86 3.36
C PHE A 316 -13.30 5.65 2.35
N SER A 317 -12.17 6.21 2.79
CA SER A 317 -11.31 7.05 1.96
C SER A 317 -10.96 6.38 0.63
N PRO A 318 -11.14 7.08 -0.53
CA PRO A 318 -10.73 6.57 -1.84
C PRO A 318 -9.25 6.17 -1.89
N PHE A 319 -8.39 6.86 -1.14
CA PHE A 319 -6.98 6.53 -1.04
C PHE A 319 -6.76 5.18 -0.34
N THR A 320 -7.43 4.96 0.79
CA THR A 320 -7.40 3.67 1.49
C THR A 320 -7.94 2.54 0.61
N VAL A 321 -9.03 2.79 -0.13
CA VAL A 321 -9.57 1.82 -1.11
C VAL A 321 -8.52 1.47 -2.16
N TYR A 322 -7.87 2.49 -2.75
CA TYR A 322 -6.82 2.29 -3.74
C TYR A 322 -5.67 1.44 -3.22
N VAL A 323 -5.15 1.73 -2.02
CA VAL A 323 -4.08 0.92 -1.38
C VAL A 323 -4.54 -0.51 -1.12
N ASN A 324 -5.77 -0.68 -0.64
CA ASN A 324 -6.31 -1.99 -0.26
C ASN A 324 -6.59 -2.92 -1.44
N THR A 325 -6.78 -2.38 -2.65
CA THR A 325 -7.11 -3.19 -3.85
C THR A 325 -6.10 -4.32 -4.11
N ASN A 326 -4.82 -4.08 -3.80
CA ASN A 326 -3.72 -5.04 -3.96
C ASN A 326 -3.84 -6.26 -3.05
N PHE A 327 -4.55 -6.16 -1.93
CA PHE A 327 -4.71 -7.27 -1.00
C PHE A 327 -5.72 -8.31 -1.47
N TYR A 328 -6.64 -7.95 -2.37
CA TYR A 328 -7.67 -8.87 -2.82
C TYR A 328 -7.19 -9.84 -3.92
N ILE A 329 -6.15 -9.47 -4.66
CA ILE A 329 -5.80 -10.19 -5.91
C ILE A 329 -5.40 -11.66 -5.72
N PHE A 330 -4.88 -12.05 -4.54
CA PHE A 330 -4.54 -13.46 -4.30
C PHE A 330 -5.79 -14.35 -4.17
N ILE A 331 -6.94 -13.76 -3.84
CA ILE A 331 -8.23 -14.44 -3.75
C ILE A 331 -8.70 -14.82 -5.16
N ASP A 332 -8.37 -14.01 -6.17
CA ASP A 332 -8.81 -14.21 -7.55
C ASP A 332 -8.24 -15.49 -8.16
N ILE A 333 -7.13 -16.02 -7.65
CA ILE A 333 -6.47 -17.24 -8.19
C ILE A 333 -7.47 -18.40 -8.33
N ILE A 334 -8.30 -18.65 -7.32
CA ILE A 334 -9.28 -19.75 -7.38
C ILE A 334 -10.42 -19.45 -8.36
N LEU A 335 -10.81 -18.19 -8.52
CA LEU A 335 -11.82 -17.75 -9.48
C LEU A 335 -11.34 -17.97 -10.92
N ILE A 336 -10.06 -17.67 -11.16
CA ILE A 336 -9.42 -17.80 -12.46
C ILE A 336 -9.16 -19.27 -12.81
N ILE A 337 -8.76 -20.09 -11.83
CA ILE A 337 -8.62 -21.53 -12.04
C ILE A 337 -9.96 -22.15 -12.48
N THR A 338 -11.08 -21.81 -11.84
CA THR A 338 -12.41 -22.34 -12.24
C THR A 338 -12.88 -21.81 -13.59
N ALA A 339 -12.59 -20.55 -13.93
CA ALA A 339 -12.92 -19.99 -15.23
C ALA A 339 -12.30 -20.77 -16.40
N SER A 340 -11.12 -21.36 -16.22
CA SER A 340 -10.48 -22.20 -17.25
C SER A 340 -11.29 -23.45 -17.62
N LEU A 341 -12.05 -24.01 -16.67
CA LEU A 341 -12.94 -25.14 -16.91
C LEU A 341 -14.16 -24.72 -17.74
N ALA A 342 -14.79 -23.59 -17.39
CA ALA A 342 -15.94 -23.06 -18.11
C ALA A 342 -15.57 -22.66 -19.53
N LEU A 343 -14.47 -21.93 -19.71
CA LEU A 343 -13.99 -21.57 -21.03
C LEU A 343 -13.67 -22.81 -21.86
N TYR A 344 -13.06 -23.86 -21.29
CA TYR A 344 -12.85 -25.10 -22.03
C TYR A 344 -14.18 -25.74 -22.48
N LYS A 345 -15.20 -25.77 -21.62
CA LYS A 345 -16.51 -26.30 -21.98
C LYS A 345 -17.17 -25.50 -23.10
N PHE A 346 -17.07 -24.18 -23.04
CA PHE A 346 -17.52 -23.30 -24.12
C PHE A 346 -16.84 -23.64 -25.46
N LEU A 347 -15.51 -23.71 -25.47
CA LEU A 347 -14.73 -24.06 -26.67
C LEU A 347 -15.06 -25.47 -27.17
N PHE A 348 -15.32 -26.42 -26.27
CA PHE A 348 -15.69 -27.78 -26.62
C PHE A 348 -17.05 -27.85 -27.36
N TYR A 349 -18.00 -26.97 -27.05
CA TYR A 349 -19.25 -26.88 -27.80
C TYR A 349 -19.05 -26.22 -29.17
N ILE A 350 -18.31 -25.11 -29.23
CA ILE A 350 -18.11 -24.37 -30.48
C ILE A 350 -17.26 -25.14 -31.49
N LYS A 351 -16.24 -25.89 -31.04
CA LYS A 351 -15.37 -26.64 -31.97
C LYS A 351 -16.09 -27.70 -32.80
N LYS A 352 -17.34 -28.06 -32.46
CA LYS A 352 -18.18 -28.97 -33.25
C LYS A 352 -18.65 -28.32 -34.56
N GLU A 353 -18.69 -27.00 -34.61
CA GLU A 353 -19.01 -26.24 -35.80
C GLU A 353 -17.76 -26.05 -36.67
N LYS A 354 -17.81 -26.47 -37.95
CA LYS A 354 -16.63 -26.52 -38.84
C LYS A 354 -15.97 -25.15 -39.06
N THR A 355 -16.77 -24.09 -39.17
CA THR A 355 -16.34 -22.72 -39.46
C THR A 355 -15.82 -22.02 -38.21
N ALA A 356 -16.59 -22.01 -37.12
CA ALA A 356 -16.17 -21.36 -35.88
C ALA A 356 -14.93 -22.00 -35.22
N LYS A 357 -14.61 -23.27 -35.49
CA LYS A 357 -13.41 -23.92 -34.93
C LYS A 357 -12.12 -23.15 -35.23
N TYR A 358 -11.99 -22.52 -36.39
CA TYR A 358 -10.78 -21.80 -36.78
C TYR A 358 -10.58 -20.49 -35.98
N SER A 359 -11.66 -19.80 -35.61
CA SER A 359 -11.57 -18.58 -34.79
C SER A 359 -11.08 -18.87 -33.37
N LEU A 360 -11.34 -20.07 -32.84
CA LEU A 360 -10.89 -20.48 -31.51
C LEU A 360 -9.37 -20.54 -31.36
N TYR A 361 -8.62 -20.75 -32.44
CA TYR A 361 -7.15 -20.74 -32.41
C TYR A 361 -6.59 -19.33 -32.15
N LEU A 362 -7.36 -18.29 -32.48
CA LEU A 362 -7.00 -16.88 -32.27
C LEU A 362 -7.41 -16.36 -30.89
N LEU A 363 -8.13 -17.14 -30.09
CA LEU A 363 -8.63 -16.70 -28.78
C LEU A 363 -7.52 -16.17 -27.85
N PRO A 364 -6.34 -16.82 -27.70
CA PRO A 364 -5.28 -16.25 -26.87
C PRO A 364 -4.80 -14.88 -27.34
N VAL A 365 -4.72 -14.69 -28.67
CA VAL A 365 -4.30 -13.42 -29.29
C VAL A 365 -5.38 -12.36 -29.05
N PHE A 366 -6.65 -12.72 -29.21
CA PHE A 366 -7.78 -11.85 -28.88
C PHE A 366 -7.76 -11.43 -27.41
N CYS A 367 -7.60 -12.36 -26.46
CA CYS A 367 -7.51 -12.04 -25.04
C CYS A 367 -6.34 -11.11 -24.72
N PHE A 368 -5.20 -11.31 -25.39
CA PHE A 368 -4.02 -10.46 -25.25
C PHE A 368 -4.29 -9.04 -25.75
N ILE A 369 -4.75 -8.90 -27.00
CA ILE A 369 -5.08 -7.60 -27.60
C ILE A 369 -6.17 -6.88 -26.82
N PHE A 370 -7.20 -7.59 -26.37
CA PHE A 370 -8.29 -7.04 -25.56
C PHE A 370 -7.75 -6.43 -24.26
N GLN A 371 -6.93 -7.16 -23.51
CA GLN A 371 -6.37 -6.65 -22.26
C GLN A 371 -5.40 -5.48 -22.50
N LEU A 372 -4.59 -5.55 -23.57
CA LEU A 372 -3.73 -4.42 -23.97
C LEU A 372 -4.56 -3.15 -24.24
N SER A 373 -5.62 -3.27 -25.03
CA SER A 373 -6.43 -2.12 -25.45
C SER A 373 -7.07 -1.38 -24.27
N ILE A 374 -7.31 -2.07 -23.15
CA ILE A 374 -7.95 -1.51 -21.96
C ILE A 374 -6.94 -1.05 -20.92
N ASN A 375 -5.87 -1.82 -20.71
CA ASN A 375 -5.00 -1.65 -19.54
C ASN A 375 -3.61 -1.09 -19.88
N TYR A 376 -3.17 -1.07 -21.15
CA TYR A 376 -1.79 -0.67 -21.47
C TYR A 376 -1.49 0.78 -21.01
N ASN A 377 -2.32 1.76 -21.42
CA ASN A 377 -2.07 3.17 -21.13
C ASN A 377 -2.06 3.51 -19.62
N THR A 378 -2.85 2.78 -18.81
CA THR A 378 -2.88 3.00 -17.35
C THR A 378 -1.69 2.38 -16.63
N HIS A 379 -1.05 1.38 -17.25
CA HIS A 379 0.07 0.63 -16.67
C HIS A 379 1.41 0.91 -17.35
N ASP A 380 1.45 1.74 -18.38
CA ASP A 380 2.70 2.25 -18.91
C ASP A 380 3.35 3.16 -17.86
N HIS A 381 4.44 2.68 -17.26
CA HIS A 381 5.24 3.43 -16.30
C HIS A 381 6.58 3.86 -16.88
N SER A 382 6.83 3.63 -18.18
CA SER A 382 8.09 3.95 -18.86
C SER A 382 8.52 5.42 -18.75
N LYS A 383 7.54 6.30 -18.55
CA LYS A 383 7.72 7.75 -18.41
C LYS A 383 7.49 8.29 -17.00
N LYS A 384 7.31 7.42 -16.00
CA LYS A 384 7.09 7.86 -14.62
C LYS A 384 8.42 8.23 -13.92
N PHE A 385 8.80 9.50 -14.06
CA PHE A 385 10.00 10.08 -13.41
C PHE A 385 9.68 10.97 -12.20
N LEU A 386 8.43 11.32 -11.96
CA LEU A 386 8.07 12.32 -10.94
C LEU A 386 8.55 11.96 -9.53
N ALA A 387 8.52 10.69 -9.13
CA ALA A 387 9.04 10.25 -7.83
C ALA A 387 10.54 10.54 -7.68
N TYR A 388 11.31 10.31 -8.75
CA TYR A 388 12.74 10.60 -8.80
C TYR A 388 13.02 12.11 -8.87
N ASP A 389 12.29 12.81 -9.74
CA ASP A 389 12.44 14.24 -9.95
C ASP A 389 12.10 15.04 -8.69
N HIS A 390 11.07 14.63 -7.95
CA HIS A 390 10.67 15.28 -6.72
C HIS A 390 11.77 15.28 -5.66
N ILE A 391 12.41 14.13 -5.42
CA ILE A 391 13.51 14.06 -4.44
C ILE A 391 14.73 14.83 -4.90
N LEU A 392 15.04 14.86 -6.20
CA LEU A 392 16.10 15.73 -6.71
C LEU A 392 15.74 17.21 -6.58
N ASN A 393 14.49 17.59 -6.76
CA ASN A 393 14.04 18.97 -6.56
C ASN A 393 14.16 19.38 -5.07
N ILE A 394 13.89 18.46 -4.13
CA ILE A 394 14.18 18.67 -2.70
C ILE A 394 15.69 18.86 -2.49
N GLU A 395 16.53 17.94 -2.97
CA GLU A 395 17.99 18.02 -2.82
C GLU A 395 18.55 19.35 -3.37
N ARG A 396 18.11 19.76 -4.56
CA ARG A 396 18.55 21.02 -5.23
C ARG A 396 18.21 22.28 -4.45
N THR A 397 17.22 22.20 -3.56
CA THR A 397 16.77 23.35 -2.76
C THR A 397 17.64 23.55 -1.53
N LEU A 398 18.32 22.49 -1.09
CA LEU A 398 19.09 22.43 0.14
C LEU A 398 20.58 22.65 -0.12
N ASN A 399 21.27 23.19 0.87
CA ASN A 399 22.70 23.44 0.88
C ASN A 399 23.41 22.52 1.88
N PRO A 400 24.73 22.30 1.72
CA PRO A 400 25.53 21.63 2.75
C PRO A 400 25.37 22.29 4.13
N GLY A 401 25.06 21.46 5.13
CA GLY A 401 24.81 21.86 6.51
C GLY A 401 23.33 22.02 6.88
N ASP A 402 22.42 22.03 5.90
CA ASP A 402 20.99 22.17 6.14
C ASP A 402 20.39 20.95 6.85
N LYS A 403 19.30 21.20 7.59
CA LYS A 403 18.52 20.23 8.35
C LYS A 403 17.17 20.03 7.69
N LEU A 404 16.88 18.85 7.19
CA LEU A 404 15.62 18.50 6.57
C LEU A 404 14.84 17.54 7.47
N PHE A 405 13.65 17.93 7.89
CA PHE A 405 12.67 17.09 8.56
C PHE A 405 11.68 16.53 7.54
N SER A 406 11.47 15.22 7.57
CA SER A 406 10.49 14.53 6.72
C SER A 406 9.62 13.63 7.58
N GLU A 407 8.37 13.44 7.17
CA GLU A 407 7.36 12.71 7.95
C GLU A 407 6.60 11.70 7.10
N GLU A 408 6.23 12.08 5.87
CA GLU A 408 5.45 11.20 5.01
C GLU A 408 6.30 10.06 4.43
N ASP A 409 5.70 8.87 4.39
CA ASP A 409 6.30 7.64 3.85
C ASP A 409 7.00 7.87 2.51
N PHE A 410 6.34 8.56 1.58
CA PHE A 410 6.89 8.81 0.25
C PHE A 410 8.22 9.57 0.27
N ASP A 411 8.28 10.68 1.01
CA ASP A 411 9.50 11.50 1.10
C ASP A 411 10.58 10.73 1.84
N VAL A 412 10.26 10.19 3.02
CA VAL A 412 11.20 9.46 3.86
C VAL A 412 11.84 8.29 3.10
N PHE A 413 11.02 7.47 2.43
CA PHE A 413 11.48 6.27 1.74
C PHE A 413 12.34 6.57 0.52
N ASN A 414 11.99 7.61 -0.24
CA ASN A 414 12.76 7.97 -1.42
C ASN A 414 13.98 8.83 -1.08
N ILE A 415 13.94 9.72 -0.08
CA ILE A 415 15.15 10.37 0.46
C ILE A 415 16.13 9.30 0.93
N MET A 416 15.65 8.28 1.64
CA MET A 416 16.47 7.15 2.08
C MET A 416 17.14 6.43 0.89
N TYR A 417 16.39 6.15 -0.18
CA TYR A 417 16.94 5.60 -1.42
C TYR A 417 18.02 6.48 -2.04
N PHE A 418 17.74 7.78 -2.19
CA PHE A 418 18.71 8.70 -2.77
C PHE A 418 19.98 8.81 -1.89
N LYS A 419 19.82 8.85 -0.58
CA LYS A 419 20.93 8.94 0.37
C LYS A 419 21.82 7.70 0.34
N TYR A 420 21.25 6.51 0.55
CA TYR A 420 22.04 5.29 0.74
C TYR A 420 22.33 4.51 -0.56
N VAL A 421 21.53 4.68 -1.61
CA VAL A 421 21.72 3.98 -2.90
C VAL A 421 22.35 4.89 -3.95
N LYS A 422 21.90 6.14 -4.06
CA LYS A 422 22.41 7.10 -5.05
C LYS A 422 23.55 7.97 -4.56
N ASN A 423 23.92 7.87 -3.28
CA ASN A 423 24.95 8.70 -2.65
C ASN A 423 24.67 10.21 -2.81
N LYS A 424 23.39 10.58 -2.63
CA LYS A 424 22.86 11.95 -2.65
C LYS A 424 22.61 12.45 -1.23
N PHE A 425 22.17 13.69 -1.06
CA PHE A 425 21.99 14.35 0.25
C PHE A 425 23.29 14.36 1.08
N LYS A 426 24.45 14.48 0.41
CA LYS A 426 25.74 14.58 1.08
C LYS A 426 25.80 15.87 1.89
N ASN A 427 26.25 15.76 3.15
CA ASN A 427 26.35 16.88 4.08
C ASN A 427 24.99 17.56 4.38
N ILE A 428 23.87 16.87 4.16
CA ILE A 428 22.53 17.31 4.60
C ILE A 428 22.06 16.35 5.68
N ASP A 429 21.67 16.90 6.83
CA ASP A 429 21.10 16.11 7.91
C ASP A 429 19.61 15.92 7.64
N THR A 430 19.19 14.67 7.60
CA THR A 430 17.83 14.27 7.22
C THR A 430 17.21 13.52 8.39
N TYR A 431 16.16 14.08 8.97
CA TYR A 431 15.46 13.55 10.13
C TYR A 431 14.10 12.99 9.75
N ASP A 432 13.72 11.87 10.38
CA ASP A 432 12.40 11.26 10.24
C ASP A 432 11.56 11.52 11.50
N ARG A 433 10.50 12.32 11.35
CA ARG A 433 9.59 12.73 12.42
C ARG A 433 8.73 11.57 12.92
N ASN A 434 8.24 10.74 12.00
CA ASN A 434 7.44 9.55 12.32
C ASN A 434 8.29 8.43 12.88
N GLY A 435 9.58 8.46 12.58
CA GLY A 435 10.59 7.86 13.42
C GLY A 435 11.04 6.47 13.02
N SER A 436 11.00 6.14 11.73
CA SER A 436 11.12 4.77 11.26
C SER A 436 12.39 4.46 10.48
N PHE A 437 13.01 5.45 9.80
CA PHE A 437 14.09 5.14 8.84
C PHE A 437 15.28 6.12 8.76
N LEU A 438 15.04 7.44 8.64
CA LEU A 438 16.14 8.41 8.60
C LEU A 438 16.70 8.66 10.02
N ASP A 439 17.47 9.73 10.23
CA ASP A 439 17.99 10.01 11.57
C ASP A 439 16.83 10.30 12.53
N THR A 440 16.79 9.54 13.62
CA THR A 440 15.78 9.63 14.68
C THR A 440 16.40 9.90 16.05
N SER A 441 17.72 10.10 16.11
CA SER A 441 18.50 10.20 17.34
C SER A 441 18.02 11.32 18.25
N ILE A 442 17.62 12.45 17.66
CA ILE A 442 17.10 13.63 18.38
C ILE A 442 15.78 13.35 19.12
N PHE A 443 15.00 12.37 18.67
CA PHE A 443 13.71 12.02 19.25
C PHE A 443 13.82 10.94 20.34
N ARG A 444 15.03 10.48 20.67
CA ARG A 444 15.24 9.37 21.60
C ARG A 444 14.65 9.63 22.99
N GLU A 445 14.72 10.87 23.50
CA GLU A 445 14.16 11.22 24.81
C GLU A 445 12.63 11.24 24.79
N ALA A 446 12.03 11.82 23.74
CA ALA A 446 10.58 11.80 23.52
C ALA A 446 10.05 10.36 23.53
N ARG A 447 10.75 9.44 22.88
CA ARG A 447 10.35 8.03 22.81
C ARG A 447 10.57 7.28 24.12
N LYS A 448 11.65 7.57 24.87
CA LYS A 448 11.85 7.00 26.22
C LYS A 448 10.76 7.42 27.20
N ALA A 449 10.17 8.60 27.04
CA ALA A 449 9.05 9.05 27.88
C ALA A 449 7.82 8.16 27.69
N ASP A 450 7.56 7.68 26.47
CA ASP A 450 6.46 6.77 26.16
C ASP A 450 6.50 5.46 26.99
N VAL A 451 7.72 4.95 27.22
CA VAL A 451 8.01 3.74 28.00
C VAL A 451 7.97 4.00 29.52
N LYS A 452 8.38 5.19 29.99
CA LYS A 452 8.55 5.48 31.42
C LYS A 452 7.30 5.97 32.14
N ILE A 453 6.31 6.52 31.43
CA ILE A 453 5.11 7.04 32.08
C ILE A 453 4.20 5.87 32.48
N LYS A 454 4.48 5.29 33.66
CA LYS A 454 3.57 4.43 34.41
C LYS A 454 2.67 5.32 35.26
N PHE A 455 1.52 5.71 34.72
CA PHE A 455 0.47 6.31 35.54
C PHE A 455 -0.01 5.27 36.56
N LYS A 456 -0.29 5.67 37.82
CA LYS A 456 -0.89 4.78 38.83
C LYS A 456 -2.22 4.25 38.28
N THR A 457 -2.24 2.96 37.95
CA THR A 457 -3.43 2.24 37.48
C THR A 457 -4.49 2.29 38.58
N GLY A 458 -5.55 3.07 38.35
CA GLY A 458 -6.64 3.28 39.31
C GLY A 458 -7.37 4.61 39.14
N ALA A 459 -6.73 5.65 38.60
CA ALA A 459 -7.31 7.00 38.49
C ALA A 459 -7.88 7.38 37.10
N PHE A 460 -7.50 6.66 36.03
CA PHE A 460 -7.89 7.01 34.65
C PHE A 460 -8.12 5.75 33.80
N SER A 461 -9.00 5.85 32.80
CA SER A 461 -9.22 4.80 31.81
C SER A 461 -7.98 4.61 30.90
N GLU A 462 -7.81 3.42 30.33
CA GLU A 462 -6.68 3.09 29.46
C GLU A 462 -6.59 4.04 28.24
N THR A 463 -7.74 4.46 27.71
CA THR A 463 -7.85 5.40 26.59
C THR A 463 -7.33 6.80 26.96
N ARG A 464 -7.72 7.31 28.13
CA ARG A 464 -7.28 8.62 28.63
C ARG A 464 -5.77 8.64 28.89
N LEU A 465 -5.23 7.56 29.45
CA LEU A 465 -3.79 7.39 29.64
C LEU A 465 -3.02 7.42 28.32
N ARG A 466 -3.53 6.74 27.27
CA ARG A 466 -2.92 6.77 25.93
C ARG A 466 -2.92 8.17 25.32
N HIS A 467 -4.04 8.90 25.43
CA HIS A 467 -4.13 10.26 24.90
C HIS A 467 -3.16 11.23 25.60
N MET A 468 -3.01 11.09 26.93
CA MET A 468 -2.02 11.87 27.69
C MET A 468 -0.58 11.54 27.26
N LYS A 469 -0.25 10.25 27.07
CA LYS A 469 1.06 9.85 26.54
C LYS A 469 1.34 10.45 25.17
N GLN A 470 0.38 10.38 24.26
CA GLN A 470 0.51 10.95 22.92
C GLN A 470 0.85 12.45 23.00
N LYS A 471 0.12 13.22 23.81
CA LYS A 471 0.39 14.66 23.99
C LYS A 471 1.79 14.95 24.56
N VAL A 472 2.25 14.13 25.51
CA VAL A 472 3.61 14.28 26.06
C VAL A 472 4.66 13.95 25.00
N ASN A 473 4.45 12.90 24.20
CA ASN A 473 5.36 12.54 23.12
C ASN A 473 5.43 13.63 22.05
N GLU A 474 4.28 14.14 21.62
CA GLU A 474 4.19 15.28 20.69
C GLU A 474 4.95 16.49 21.25
N TYR A 475 4.71 16.87 22.51
CA TYR A 475 5.44 17.97 23.15
C TYR A 475 6.96 17.76 23.15
N LEU A 476 7.44 16.57 23.52
CA LEU A 476 8.87 16.28 23.57
C LEU A 476 9.51 16.22 22.17
N GLN A 477 8.80 15.70 21.17
CA GLN A 477 9.23 15.75 19.77
C GLN A 477 9.38 17.19 19.30
N ASN A 478 8.40 18.04 19.63
CA ASN A 478 8.42 19.46 19.28
C ASN A 478 9.61 20.19 19.94
N GLN A 479 9.92 19.88 21.21
CA GLN A 479 11.10 20.44 21.89
C GLN A 479 12.42 19.98 21.24
N ALA A 480 12.50 18.72 20.80
CA ALA A 480 13.67 18.21 20.08
C ALA A 480 13.88 18.94 18.75
N GLU A 481 12.82 19.09 17.94
CA GLU A 481 12.85 19.84 16.67
C GLU A 481 13.28 21.30 16.89
N TYR A 482 12.70 21.96 17.90
CA TYR A 482 13.07 23.32 18.26
C TYR A 482 14.53 23.45 18.68
N SER A 483 15.07 22.47 19.41
CA SER A 483 16.47 22.48 19.82
C SER A 483 17.43 22.41 18.62
N VAL A 484 17.05 21.69 17.55
CA VAL A 484 17.81 21.62 16.29
C VAL A 484 17.75 22.96 15.58
N TYR A 485 16.56 23.55 15.47
CA TYR A 485 16.39 24.88 14.88
C TYR A 485 17.22 25.93 15.60
N LYS A 486 17.16 26.00 16.94
CA LYS A 486 17.88 27.00 17.74
C LYS A 486 19.40 26.96 17.51
N LYS A 487 19.95 25.77 17.26
CA LYS A 487 21.37 25.58 16.93
C LYS A 487 21.70 25.89 15.46
N ASN A 488 20.70 25.86 14.58
CA ASN A 488 20.84 25.99 13.14
C ASN A 488 19.78 26.95 12.57
N PRO A 489 19.75 28.21 13.02
CA PRO A 489 18.77 29.18 12.54
C PRO A 489 18.92 29.35 11.03
N GLU A 490 17.80 29.58 10.34
CA GLU A 490 17.74 29.79 8.88
C GLU A 490 18.17 28.59 8.01
N LYS A 491 18.56 27.45 8.60
CA LYS A 491 19.02 26.23 7.92
C LYS A 491 18.14 25.01 8.18
N THR A 492 16.92 25.24 8.65
CA THR A 492 16.00 24.18 9.06
C THR A 492 14.77 24.16 8.15
N TYR A 493 14.45 22.98 7.62
CA TYR A 493 13.46 22.79 6.58
C TYR A 493 12.59 21.56 6.84
N TYR A 494 11.38 21.56 6.30
CA TYR A 494 10.43 20.45 6.31
C TYR A 494 10.05 20.10 4.88
N SER A 495 9.99 18.80 4.55
CA SER A 495 9.59 18.36 3.21
C SER A 495 8.08 18.52 2.97
N THR A 496 7.27 18.56 4.04
CA THR A 496 5.82 18.71 3.99
C THR A 496 5.35 19.91 4.82
N PHE A 497 4.12 20.38 4.55
CA PHE A 497 3.56 21.48 5.32
C PHE A 497 3.22 21.00 6.73
N THR A 498 3.88 21.60 7.72
CA THR A 498 3.60 21.36 9.13
C THR A 498 3.63 22.70 9.83
N GLU A 499 2.55 23.04 10.55
CA GLU A 499 2.57 24.20 11.44
C GLU A 499 3.63 23.91 12.52
N PHE A 500 4.57 24.84 12.73
CA PHE A 500 5.53 24.68 13.80
C PHE A 500 4.74 24.75 15.10
N SER A 501 4.76 23.64 15.82
CA SER A 501 3.80 23.28 16.88
C SER A 501 3.97 24.09 18.17
N ASN A 502 5.03 24.90 18.27
CA ASN A 502 5.25 25.78 19.41
C ASN A 502 4.91 27.24 19.09
N LYS A 503 3.61 27.58 19.17
CA LYS A 503 3.11 28.96 18.99
C LYS A 503 3.70 29.97 19.99
N GLU A 504 4.15 29.50 21.16
CA GLU A 504 4.80 30.34 22.19
C GLU A 504 6.16 30.88 21.73
N GLN A 505 6.74 30.32 20.67
CA GLN A 505 8.09 30.67 20.19
C GLN A 505 8.10 31.48 18.90
N GLU A 506 6.92 31.93 18.41
CA GLU A 506 6.78 32.79 17.23
C GLU A 506 7.54 32.28 15.99
N MET A 507 7.49 30.96 15.77
CA MET A 507 8.16 30.29 14.66
C MET A 507 7.16 29.92 13.57
N TYR A 508 7.52 30.18 12.31
CA TYR A 508 6.66 29.96 11.16
C TYR A 508 7.31 29.03 10.14
N SER A 509 6.48 28.15 9.58
CA SER A 509 6.81 27.34 8.43
C SER A 509 6.37 28.08 7.18
N VAL A 510 7.33 28.59 6.40
CA VAL A 510 7.07 29.40 5.20
C VAL A 510 7.51 28.67 3.94
N PRO A 511 6.85 28.90 2.79
CA PRO A 511 7.24 28.29 1.51
C PRO A 511 8.70 28.59 1.14
N TYR A 512 9.45 27.55 0.77
CA TYR A 512 10.80 27.68 0.22
C TYR A 512 11.04 26.63 -0.87
N GLY A 513 10.87 27.03 -2.14
CA GLY A 513 10.73 26.07 -3.20
C GLY A 513 9.51 25.15 -3.03
N ILE A 514 9.71 23.84 -3.24
CA ILE A 514 8.72 22.77 -2.95
C ILE A 514 8.73 22.25 -1.51
N ILE A 515 9.62 22.79 -0.67
CA ILE A 515 9.72 22.48 0.75
C ILE A 515 9.33 23.70 1.58
N TYR A 516 9.46 23.59 2.89
CA TYR A 516 9.12 24.65 3.84
C TYR A 516 10.34 25.00 4.68
N LYS A 517 10.61 26.29 4.84
CA LYS A 517 11.69 26.82 5.68
C LYS A 517 11.11 27.27 7.01
N ILE A 518 11.80 26.96 8.11
CA ILE A 518 11.45 27.45 9.44
C ILE A 518 12.20 28.74 9.74
N GLN A 519 11.47 29.78 10.15
CA GLN A 519 12.03 31.08 10.51
C GLN A 519 11.11 31.85 11.48
N ALA A 520 11.65 32.91 12.11
CA ALA A 520 10.93 33.69 13.11
C ALA A 520 9.91 34.69 12.53
N LYS A 521 9.98 35.01 11.22
CA LYS A 521 9.07 35.94 10.57
C LYS A 521 8.12 35.23 9.62
N LYS A 522 6.84 35.60 9.62
CA LYS A 522 5.85 35.09 8.67
C LYS A 522 5.91 35.83 7.32
N GLU A 523 7.09 35.83 6.69
CA GLU A 523 7.36 36.47 5.40
C GLU A 523 8.00 35.49 4.42
N LEU A 524 7.72 35.63 3.12
CA LEU A 524 8.38 34.81 2.11
C LEU A 524 9.90 35.10 2.09
N PRO A 525 10.75 34.05 2.11
CA PRO A 525 12.18 34.25 1.94
C PRO A 525 12.49 34.89 0.57
N LYS A 526 13.52 35.74 0.52
CA LYS A 526 13.90 36.42 -0.73
C LYS A 526 14.13 35.41 -1.85
N ASN A 527 13.55 35.67 -3.01
CA ASN A 527 13.67 34.87 -4.22
C ASN A 527 13.21 33.40 -4.10
N SER A 528 12.51 33.00 -3.02
CA SER A 528 12.10 31.61 -2.84
C SER A 528 11.10 31.11 -3.90
N HIS A 529 10.27 32.01 -4.44
CA HIS A 529 9.33 31.67 -5.51
C HIS A 529 10.03 31.34 -6.84
N PHE A 530 11.21 31.92 -7.11
CA PHE A 530 11.99 31.60 -8.32
C PHE A 530 12.57 30.18 -8.29
N LEU A 531 12.70 29.56 -7.11
CA LEU A 531 13.14 28.17 -6.99
C LEU A 531 12.22 27.21 -7.73
N MET A 532 10.93 27.53 -7.85
CA MET A 532 9.96 26.74 -8.63
C MET A 532 10.37 26.63 -10.11
N GLN A 533 11.07 27.63 -10.66
CA GLN A 533 11.53 27.63 -12.06
C GLN A 533 12.72 26.68 -12.29
N LEU A 534 13.42 26.28 -11.22
CA LEU A 534 14.56 25.37 -11.29
C LEU A 534 14.14 23.90 -11.30
N TYR A 535 12.87 23.61 -11.04
CA TYR A 535 12.39 22.24 -10.84
C TYR A 535 12.10 21.51 -12.12
N THR A 536 12.55 20.26 -12.13
CA THR A 536 12.34 19.36 -13.24
C THR A 536 11.05 18.59 -13.01
N LEU A 537 10.14 18.64 -13.99
CA LEU A 537 8.89 17.87 -14.01
C LEU A 537 8.78 17.19 -15.38
N ARG A 538 9.33 15.98 -15.52
CA ARG A 538 9.36 15.27 -16.80
C ARG A 538 8.12 14.42 -17.01
N TYR A 539 7.64 14.42 -18.25
CA TYR A 539 6.59 13.52 -18.75
C TYR A 539 5.34 13.45 -17.87
N LEU A 540 4.77 14.60 -17.56
CA LEU A 540 3.49 14.68 -16.84
C LEU A 540 2.39 14.00 -17.68
N ASP A 541 1.72 13.02 -17.09
CA ASP A 541 0.71 12.20 -17.77
C ASP A 541 -0.65 12.33 -17.05
N LYS A 542 -1.72 12.37 -17.84
CA LYS A 542 -3.10 12.32 -17.36
C LYS A 542 -3.48 10.95 -16.78
N ASN A 543 -2.76 9.90 -17.17
CA ASN A 543 -2.95 8.52 -16.70
C ASN A 543 -2.17 8.19 -15.43
N PHE A 544 -1.61 9.20 -14.74
CA PHE A 544 -1.00 9.00 -13.43
C PHE A 544 -1.96 8.32 -12.48
N ASP A 545 -1.43 7.37 -11.71
CA ASP A 545 -2.19 6.75 -10.63
C ASP A 545 -2.40 7.74 -9.48
N LEU A 546 -3.15 7.31 -8.47
CA LEU A 546 -3.53 8.17 -7.36
C LEU A 546 -2.31 8.74 -6.61
N TYR A 547 -1.23 7.98 -6.45
CA TYR A 547 -0.02 8.46 -5.78
C TYR A 547 0.69 9.55 -6.59
N TYR A 548 0.86 9.33 -7.90
CA TYR A 548 1.51 10.32 -8.77
C TYR A 548 0.66 11.59 -8.94
N ARG A 549 -0.67 11.45 -8.97
CA ARG A 549 -1.61 12.58 -9.00
C ARG A 549 -1.52 13.39 -7.70
N ASP A 550 -1.49 12.73 -6.54
CA ASP A 550 -1.29 13.40 -5.24
C ASP A 550 0.01 14.21 -5.23
N LEU A 551 1.11 13.57 -5.61
CA LEU A 551 2.42 14.22 -5.65
C LEU A 551 2.45 15.42 -6.62
N LEU A 552 1.87 15.28 -7.81
CA LEU A 552 1.81 16.36 -8.78
C LEU A 552 0.95 17.52 -8.28
N ALA A 553 -0.19 17.23 -7.64
CA ALA A 553 -1.07 18.24 -7.08
C ALA A 553 -0.36 19.08 -6.00
N ARG A 554 0.57 18.51 -5.23
CA ARG A 554 1.36 19.24 -4.23
C ARG A 554 2.21 20.37 -4.83
N TYR A 555 2.71 20.22 -6.05
CA TYR A 555 3.41 21.33 -6.74
C TYR A 555 2.47 22.51 -7.02
N TYR A 556 1.22 22.23 -7.43
CA TYR A 556 0.20 23.26 -7.65
C TYR A 556 -0.28 23.87 -6.33
N VAL A 557 -0.45 23.08 -5.28
CA VAL A 557 -0.71 23.59 -3.93
C VAL A 557 0.40 24.55 -3.50
N GLN A 558 1.66 24.20 -3.74
CA GLN A 558 2.78 25.06 -3.39
C GLN A 558 2.78 26.37 -4.19
N ALA A 559 2.51 26.29 -5.50
CA ALA A 559 2.37 27.48 -6.34
C ALA A 559 1.21 28.38 -5.87
N ALA A 560 0.06 27.79 -5.52
CA ALA A 560 -1.07 28.52 -4.94
C ALA A 560 -0.69 29.23 -3.64
N ARG A 561 0.08 28.57 -2.77
CA ARG A 561 0.54 29.17 -1.51
C ARG A 561 1.45 30.37 -1.77
N TYR A 562 2.37 30.28 -2.74
CA TYR A 562 3.18 31.46 -3.14
C TYR A 562 2.32 32.61 -3.63
N SER A 563 1.36 32.35 -4.53
CA SER A 563 0.45 33.38 -5.03
C SER A 563 -0.37 34.01 -3.90
N ALA A 564 -0.80 33.21 -2.92
CA ALA A 564 -1.55 33.69 -1.76
C ALA A 564 -0.70 34.65 -0.89
N TYR A 565 0.56 34.30 -0.62
CA TYR A 565 1.50 35.20 0.08
C TYR A 565 1.77 36.49 -0.69
N LEU A 566 1.82 36.42 -2.02
CA LEU A 566 1.98 37.58 -2.90
C LEU A 566 0.68 38.38 -3.08
N LYS A 567 -0.43 37.95 -2.46
CA LYS A 567 -1.77 38.54 -2.59
C LYS A 567 -2.29 38.56 -4.03
N ASP A 568 -1.87 37.59 -4.84
CA ASP A 568 -2.35 37.40 -6.21
C ASP A 568 -3.53 36.42 -6.23
N GLU A 569 -4.74 36.97 -6.16
CA GLU A 569 -5.97 36.19 -6.05
C GLU A 569 -6.22 35.31 -7.29
N PHE A 570 -5.89 35.81 -8.49
CA PHE A 570 -6.12 35.10 -9.74
C PHE A 570 -5.26 33.84 -9.80
N TRP A 571 -3.95 33.96 -9.58
CA TRP A 571 -3.06 32.81 -9.64
C TRP A 571 -3.27 31.84 -8.49
N THR A 572 -3.65 32.35 -7.31
CA THR A 572 -4.03 31.50 -6.17
C THR A 572 -5.20 30.57 -6.54
N LYS A 573 -6.30 31.15 -7.06
CA LYS A 573 -7.48 30.37 -7.48
C LYS A 573 -7.16 29.42 -8.64
N TYR A 574 -6.37 29.86 -9.61
CA TYR A 574 -5.94 29.03 -10.74
C TYR A 574 -5.19 27.77 -10.27
N HIS A 575 -4.19 27.94 -9.40
CA HIS A 575 -3.37 26.84 -8.93
C HIS A 575 -4.15 25.88 -8.01
N ILE A 576 -5.02 26.40 -7.14
CA ILE A 576 -5.93 25.56 -6.34
C ILE A 576 -6.84 24.73 -7.26
N SER A 577 -7.44 25.36 -8.28
CA SER A 577 -8.29 24.68 -9.25
C SER A 577 -7.53 23.56 -9.98
N LYS A 578 -6.28 23.80 -10.38
CA LYS A 578 -5.42 22.78 -11.00
C LYS A 578 -5.08 21.64 -10.05
N ALA A 579 -4.75 21.92 -8.79
CA ALA A 579 -4.50 20.89 -7.79
C ALA A 579 -5.72 19.97 -7.60
N LEU A 580 -6.92 20.57 -7.52
CA LEU A 580 -8.17 19.83 -7.36
C LEU A 580 -8.60 19.08 -8.64
N GLU A 581 -8.35 19.63 -9.83
CA GLU A 581 -8.55 18.91 -11.10
C GLU A 581 -7.72 17.61 -11.12
N ILE A 582 -6.49 17.69 -10.62
CA ILE A 582 -5.56 16.56 -10.58
C ILE A 582 -5.92 15.59 -9.46
N ALA A 583 -6.29 16.03 -8.25
CA ALA A 583 -6.40 15.17 -7.08
C ALA A 583 -7.57 15.51 -6.13
N SER A 584 -8.77 15.81 -6.68
CA SER A 584 -9.98 16.16 -5.92
C SER A 584 -10.43 15.12 -4.89
N ILE A 585 -10.10 13.85 -5.09
CA ILE A 585 -10.47 12.75 -4.20
C ILE A 585 -9.39 12.41 -3.17
N SER A 586 -8.31 13.20 -3.09
CA SER A 586 -7.26 13.01 -2.09
C SER A 586 -7.55 13.86 -0.85
N PRO A 587 -7.81 13.23 0.32
CA PRO A 587 -7.93 13.93 1.59
C PRO A 587 -6.71 14.81 1.92
N ALA A 588 -5.51 14.35 1.55
CA ALA A 588 -4.27 15.09 1.80
C ALA A 588 -4.24 16.41 1.02
N ILE A 589 -4.64 16.39 -0.26
CA ILE A 589 -4.68 17.61 -1.09
C ILE A 589 -5.79 18.55 -0.63
N LEU A 590 -6.96 18.03 -0.29
CA LEU A 590 -8.04 18.85 0.28
C LEU A 590 -7.61 19.53 1.58
N ASN A 591 -6.89 18.82 2.46
CA ASN A 591 -6.36 19.38 3.70
C ASN A 591 -5.32 20.48 3.43
N LEU A 592 -4.41 20.25 2.47
CA LEU A 592 -3.43 21.26 2.08
C LEU A 592 -4.10 22.51 1.47
N VAL A 593 -5.15 22.34 0.65
CA VAL A 593 -5.93 23.47 0.12
C VAL A 593 -6.67 24.19 1.25
N ALA A 594 -7.31 23.47 2.17
CA ALA A 594 -7.95 24.05 3.35
C ALA A 594 -6.96 24.88 4.17
N SER A 595 -5.72 24.41 4.30
CA SER A 595 -4.68 25.13 5.03
C SER A 595 -4.29 26.45 4.34
N ILE A 596 -4.32 26.55 3.00
CA ILE A 596 -4.07 27.82 2.29
C ILE A 596 -5.14 28.85 2.63
N TYR A 597 -6.41 28.43 2.60
CA TYR A 597 -7.52 29.30 2.97
C TYR A 597 -7.45 29.74 4.42
N TYR A 598 -7.05 28.84 5.32
CA TYR A 598 -6.98 29.13 6.75
C TYR A 598 -5.78 30.02 7.14
N TYR A 599 -4.57 29.74 6.63
CA TYR A 599 -3.34 30.39 7.12
C TYR A 599 -2.87 31.57 6.26
N GLU A 600 -3.06 31.53 4.94
CA GLU A 600 -2.57 32.55 4.02
C GLU A 600 -3.67 33.54 3.59
N LEU A 601 -4.90 33.07 3.38
CA LEU A 601 -6.00 33.90 2.90
C LEU A 601 -6.93 34.41 4.02
N ASP A 602 -6.84 33.86 5.23
CA ASP A 602 -7.74 34.15 6.37
C ASP A 602 -9.24 33.93 6.04
N ASP A 603 -9.55 33.08 5.06
CA ASP A 603 -10.91 32.66 4.71
C ASP A 603 -11.23 31.31 5.39
N LYS A 604 -11.48 31.40 6.69
CA LYS A 604 -11.76 30.25 7.54
C LYS A 604 -13.04 29.51 7.12
N LEU A 605 -14.04 30.20 6.56
CA LEU A 605 -15.29 29.59 6.13
C LEU A 605 -15.08 28.64 4.94
N THR A 606 -14.25 29.04 3.97
CA THR A 606 -13.90 28.17 2.84
C THR A 606 -12.99 27.02 3.29
N ALA A 607 -12.04 27.27 4.20
CA ALA A 607 -11.22 26.21 4.78
C ALA A 607 -12.09 25.13 5.47
N ILE A 608 -13.09 25.54 6.26
CA ILE A 608 -14.05 24.63 6.89
C ILE A 608 -14.79 23.79 5.84
N LYS A 609 -15.25 24.37 4.72
CA LYS A 609 -15.95 23.60 3.66
C LYS A 609 -15.10 22.44 3.11
N TYR A 610 -13.81 22.69 2.86
CA TYR A 610 -12.91 21.62 2.39
C TYR A 610 -12.71 20.53 3.46
N MET A 611 -12.61 20.91 4.73
CA MET A 611 -12.53 19.94 5.83
C MET A 611 -13.80 19.09 5.94
N GLU A 612 -14.98 19.67 5.71
CA GLU A 612 -16.24 18.92 5.63
C GLU A 612 -16.27 17.95 4.45
N ASP A 613 -15.71 18.35 3.29
CA ASP A 613 -15.60 17.47 2.13
C ASP A 613 -14.68 16.27 2.40
N ILE A 614 -13.62 16.44 3.20
CA ILE A 614 -12.79 15.31 3.66
C ILE A 614 -13.62 14.34 4.52
N ILE A 615 -14.43 14.84 5.45
CA ILE A 615 -15.31 14.00 6.29
C ILE A 615 -16.38 13.28 5.46
N LYS A 616 -16.81 13.85 4.33
CA LYS A 616 -17.71 13.14 3.39
C LYS A 616 -17.00 11.97 2.70
N LEU A 617 -15.70 12.09 2.41
CA LEU A 617 -14.89 11.00 1.85
C LEU A 617 -14.63 9.89 2.88
N ASP A 618 -14.42 10.25 4.14
CA ASP A 618 -14.30 9.30 5.24
C ASP A 618 -15.01 9.77 6.52
N PRO A 619 -16.26 9.31 6.75
CA PRO A 619 -17.06 9.64 7.94
C PRO A 619 -16.41 9.28 9.29
N TYR A 620 -15.37 8.47 9.27
CA TYR A 620 -14.71 7.93 10.46
C TYR A 620 -13.28 8.47 10.65
N ASP A 621 -12.88 9.48 9.87
CA ASP A 621 -11.63 10.21 10.10
C ASP A 621 -11.80 11.18 11.29
N PHE A 622 -11.68 10.63 12.50
CA PHE A 622 -11.81 11.38 13.74
C PHE A 622 -10.70 12.43 13.95
N THR A 623 -9.55 12.27 13.29
CA THR A 623 -8.46 13.25 13.36
C THR A 623 -8.87 14.52 12.63
N THR A 624 -9.31 14.39 11.39
CA THR A 624 -9.85 15.51 10.59
C THR A 624 -11.06 16.13 11.27
N LEU A 625 -11.95 15.31 11.86
CA LEU A 625 -13.15 15.79 12.53
C LEU A 625 -12.83 16.67 13.74
N ASN A 626 -11.80 16.32 14.51
CA ASN A 626 -11.32 17.13 15.63
C ASN A 626 -10.77 18.49 15.16
N ILE A 627 -10.03 18.52 14.06
CA ILE A 627 -9.52 19.77 13.47
C ILE A 627 -10.69 20.63 12.97
N LEU A 628 -11.64 20.03 12.26
CA LEU A 628 -12.85 20.70 11.77
C LEU A 628 -13.65 21.36 12.90
N VAL A 629 -13.86 20.64 14.01
CA VAL A 629 -14.57 21.21 15.19
C VAL A 629 -13.82 22.42 15.73
N LYS A 630 -12.49 22.34 15.90
CA LYS A 630 -11.67 23.48 16.36
C LYS A 630 -11.80 24.69 15.45
N MET A 631 -11.73 24.49 14.13
CA MET A 631 -11.91 25.56 13.15
C MET A 631 -13.32 26.17 13.24
N CYS A 632 -14.35 25.34 13.39
CA CYS A 632 -15.72 25.84 13.56
C CYS A 632 -15.88 26.66 14.84
N LEU A 633 -15.25 26.27 15.95
CA LEU A 633 -15.35 27.01 17.22
C LEU A 633 -14.84 28.45 17.12
N GLU A 634 -13.90 28.72 16.20
CA GLU A 634 -13.37 30.07 15.95
C GLU A 634 -14.31 30.97 15.14
N VAL A 635 -15.26 30.39 14.40
CA VAL A 635 -16.04 31.11 13.37
C VAL A 635 -17.55 31.00 13.60
N ASP A 636 -18.04 29.79 13.88
CA ASP A 636 -19.46 29.47 14.06
C ASP A 636 -19.63 28.32 15.08
N LYS A 637 -19.93 28.72 16.32
CA LYS A 637 -20.18 27.79 17.44
C LYS A 637 -21.36 26.84 17.17
N LYS A 638 -22.38 27.27 16.41
CA LYS A 638 -23.54 26.42 16.09
C LYS A 638 -23.15 25.33 15.09
N ARG A 639 -22.31 25.67 14.11
CA ARG A 639 -21.73 24.69 13.18
C ARG A 639 -20.80 23.72 13.92
N ALA A 640 -20.00 24.21 14.87
CA ALA A 640 -19.17 23.36 15.72
C ALA A 640 -20.02 22.34 16.50
N LEU A 641 -21.11 22.79 17.11
CA LEU A 641 -22.05 21.94 17.84
C LEU A 641 -22.62 20.80 16.97
N ASN A 642 -23.00 21.09 15.72
CA ASN A 642 -23.49 20.08 14.79
C ASN A 642 -22.43 18.99 14.50
N TRP A 643 -21.19 19.40 14.24
CA TRP A 643 -20.09 18.46 13.99
C TRP A 643 -19.68 17.67 15.24
N MET A 644 -19.81 18.27 16.43
CA MET A 644 -19.61 17.55 17.69
C MET A 644 -20.68 16.49 17.94
N TRP A 645 -21.95 16.79 17.66
CA TRP A 645 -23.01 15.77 17.68
C TRP A 645 -22.77 14.66 16.65
N TYR A 646 -22.29 15.02 15.46
CA TYR A 646 -21.88 14.04 14.46
C TYR A 646 -20.76 13.13 14.98
N PHE A 647 -19.71 13.72 15.59
CA PHE A 647 -18.63 12.97 16.25
C PHE A 647 -19.21 12.02 17.29
N TYR A 648 -20.00 12.54 18.22
CA TYR A 648 -20.62 11.75 19.30
C TYR A 648 -21.40 10.55 18.75
N ASN A 649 -22.22 10.76 17.72
CA ASN A 649 -23.03 9.70 17.11
C ASN A 649 -22.19 8.64 16.38
N LYS A 650 -21.06 9.02 15.79
CA LYS A 650 -20.17 8.12 15.04
C LYS A 650 -19.14 7.41 15.92
N SER A 651 -18.74 8.01 17.04
CA SER A 651 -17.81 7.38 17.98
C SER A 651 -18.44 6.16 18.64
N MET A 652 -17.71 5.06 18.73
CA MET A 652 -18.11 3.91 19.56
C MET A 652 -17.35 3.83 20.88
N ASP A 653 -16.41 4.74 21.10
CA ASP A 653 -15.67 4.85 22.36
C ASP A 653 -16.45 5.71 23.35
N ASN A 654 -16.86 5.09 24.45
CA ASN A 654 -17.64 5.74 25.51
C ASN A 654 -16.86 6.87 26.20
N ASP A 655 -15.53 6.78 26.31
CA ASP A 655 -14.74 7.84 26.94
C ASP A 655 -14.68 9.08 26.03
N ILE A 656 -14.53 8.86 24.72
CA ILE A 656 -14.58 9.94 23.73
C ILE A 656 -15.98 10.55 23.72
N LYS A 657 -17.04 9.73 23.75
CA LYS A 657 -18.42 10.21 23.84
C LYS A 657 -18.67 11.06 25.07
N ASN A 658 -18.21 10.63 26.25
CA ASN A 658 -18.34 11.38 27.50
C ASN A 658 -17.59 12.71 27.43
N THR A 659 -16.39 12.72 26.83
CA THR A 659 -15.64 13.96 26.65
C THR A 659 -16.38 14.91 25.70
N VAL A 660 -16.85 14.41 24.55
CA VAL A 660 -17.54 15.21 23.54
C VAL A 660 -18.87 15.75 24.08
N ILE A 661 -19.64 14.98 24.85
CA ILE A 661 -20.93 15.43 25.42
C ILE A 661 -20.74 16.53 26.47
N GLU A 662 -19.68 16.47 27.28
CA GLU A 662 -19.33 17.56 28.22
C GLU A 662 -19.10 18.88 27.46
N TYR A 663 -18.32 18.85 26.38
CA TYR A 663 -18.12 20.03 25.55
C TYR A 663 -19.40 20.50 24.84
N ILE A 664 -20.25 19.57 24.36
CA ILE A 664 -21.56 19.90 23.76
C ILE A 664 -22.44 20.63 24.77
N ASN A 665 -22.53 20.13 26.01
CA ASN A 665 -23.34 20.73 27.06
C ASN A 665 -22.84 22.13 27.41
N ARG A 666 -21.51 22.31 27.51
CA ARG A 666 -20.91 23.62 27.73
C ARG A 666 -21.22 24.59 26.60
N LEU A 667 -21.08 24.17 25.34
CA LEU A 667 -21.38 25.03 24.19
C LEU A 667 -22.87 25.38 24.10
N ASN A 668 -23.76 24.44 24.41
CA ASN A 668 -25.20 24.68 24.43
C ASN A 668 -25.57 25.75 25.46
N TYR A 669 -24.98 25.69 26.66
CA TYR A 669 -25.15 26.72 27.67
C TYR A 669 -24.62 28.08 27.20
N GLU A 670 -23.46 28.12 26.52
CA GLU A 670 -22.94 29.38 25.95
C GLU A 670 -23.82 29.98 24.83
N LEU A 671 -24.58 29.14 24.10
CA LEU A 671 -25.44 29.56 22.99
C LEU A 671 -26.88 29.90 23.42
N ASN A 672 -27.35 29.29 24.50
CA ASN A 672 -28.67 29.50 25.12
C ASN A 672 -28.49 29.60 26.65
N PRO A 673 -28.02 30.74 27.17
CA PRO A 673 -27.60 30.91 28.57
C PRO A 673 -28.72 30.87 29.60
#